data_AF-A0AAW1S3L5-F1
#
_entry.id   AF-A0AAW1S3L5-F1
#
_cell.length_a   1.000
_cell.length_b   1.000
_cell.length_c   1.000
_cell.angle_alpha   90.00
_cell.angle_beta   90.00
_cell.angle_gamma   90.00
#
_symmetry.space_group_name_H-M   'P 1'
#
loop_
_entity.id
_entity.type
_entity.pdbx_description
1 polymer ?
#
loop_
_entity_poly.entity_id
_entity_poly.type
_entity_poly.pdbx_seq_one_letter_code
_entity_poly.pdbx_strand_id
1 'polypeptide(L)'
;MEALERKVRAVYDALEARKNKVAIKAASAALQKHKGNQLLRALKALAQQRCGNEAEALKACAELQQEVPTDNQVLNLLALVWKATGQQKELTATYAAASAAHPKETELLRGLFAAHVAEFDFAKQQQVAMRLHRAGGPESERCLWWAVASLVLQARAEQAGSGGGGLGRDQLLQLASSLAAKQMAKAPVACQEELQLHLHILQERGQGAEALAALEGPLSATMPLAGERERLRATLTEAAGSVGKAARLWRAIWSSSPDDWIVWRAYLRCALAACESPTPENGLDTRDGGAASGASDAAALRIAAQARVLDEAKDALLAASGATHAPTHGSQHARSLPPVRLRGPALAAVDLAKRRLSLGLADQRGKCNSSLGLAESIAAYFASFGDSASYRDLRRRVSAFQIQEDLGMPVLVSAEDAEARAATLVALHARAAAAAQEEQLDPKERGAADECLAMAAGMLLAAWRLERSPRSPYRLLQALALLEAGQMARAVSAPLRLAAAALYGLLGAPEAAAAQLAALNVKNIQIDTVTGHLLLPALLAVPCGAKALAEVLAAAKSLRANHLREAGTSLLAAMQWGHYSKVLEFVKFKERLEASHTSAVAAVEARIAGLRTAGQHGLAAAREAAAGGDSVAVPERLRFNEDLSAVGVLEGAVEALAGLSGVEKDGLESWCTGAAKQAAACPLPDACEVLLLATFAVALQVTEAAAAAALDDTRKLNTLLGALAKTVAAVCKRVASLASEEALWLSLCCQAWCEQVAKARRKRGGRESGPQGGALLDKGFGEALAGVRDQAHSGLRGVLEALPPFCWEALNVPAELLVHQPPSAEADAFTSLRAALASLPLQQRRSCHKLAMLVPYRSRPGHLAEFLPEMQAFLTSERINFDIVVLEQSPRFRFNRGALLNAGVLLMSSLDHDYFVFNDADTVPAKDSGIHYAFPEGDLPLHVTPPGLHPKYSDNEVFFGGVAAFSREQIMAVNGHGTEFWGWGKEDDNLRDRLARIRSGMENDTEVFGEAATGYVANERVMYDFDTGLNTTTFCVSEVQQVERLAIKILIELECNSTATPWCVL
;
A
#
# COMPACT_ATOMS: atom_id res chain seq x y z
N MET A 1 -36.58 -52.87 23.27
CA MET A 1 -36.01 -51.52 23.10
C MET A 1 -34.49 -51.60 22.84
N GLU A 2 -33.71 -52.27 23.70
CA GLU A 2 -32.24 -52.39 23.55
C GLU A 2 -31.74 -52.89 22.17
N ALA A 3 -32.43 -53.86 21.54
CA ALA A 3 -32.00 -54.41 20.24
C ALA A 3 -32.18 -53.43 19.06
N LEU A 4 -33.12 -52.48 19.15
CA LEU A 4 -33.30 -51.42 18.16
C LEU A 4 -32.27 -50.32 18.37
N GLU A 5 -32.06 -49.91 19.62
CA GLU A 5 -31.05 -48.91 20.00
C GLU A 5 -29.63 -49.32 19.58
N ARG A 6 -29.25 -50.58 19.79
CA ARG A 6 -27.94 -51.10 19.31
C ARG A 6 -27.78 -50.97 17.79
N LYS A 7 -28.85 -51.20 17.03
CA LYS A 7 -28.81 -51.06 15.56
C LYS A 7 -28.75 -49.60 15.12
N VAL A 8 -29.53 -48.73 15.76
CA VAL A 8 -29.48 -47.27 15.51
C VAL A 8 -28.09 -46.73 15.81
N ARG A 9 -27.49 -47.12 16.95
CA ARG A 9 -26.12 -46.76 17.33
C ARG A 9 -25.09 -47.24 16.30
N ALA A 10 -25.19 -48.48 15.82
CA ALA A 10 -24.31 -48.98 14.77
C ALA A 10 -24.39 -48.16 13.45
N VAL A 11 -25.55 -47.57 13.13
CA VAL A 11 -25.71 -46.66 11.99
C VAL A 11 -25.04 -45.31 12.28
N TYR A 12 -25.21 -44.75 13.49
CA TYR A 12 -24.52 -43.52 13.90
C TYR A 12 -23.00 -43.69 13.91
N ASP A 13 -22.47 -44.75 14.52
CA ASP A 13 -21.03 -45.03 14.57
C ASP A 13 -20.43 -45.12 13.15
N ALA A 14 -21.16 -45.71 12.19
CA ALA A 14 -20.74 -45.77 10.80
C ALA A 14 -20.79 -44.41 10.10
N LEU A 15 -21.77 -43.56 10.42
CA LEU A 15 -21.88 -42.19 9.89
C LEU A 15 -20.78 -41.27 10.45
N GLU A 16 -20.47 -41.38 11.73
CA GLU A 16 -19.39 -40.64 12.40
C GLU A 16 -18.01 -41.04 11.87
N ALA A 17 -17.80 -42.35 11.63
CA ALA A 17 -16.60 -42.87 10.97
C ALA A 17 -16.51 -42.53 9.47
N ARG A 18 -17.43 -41.72 8.93
CA ARG A 18 -17.57 -41.37 7.49
C ARG A 18 -17.71 -42.59 6.55
N LYS A 19 -18.14 -43.74 7.05
CA LYS A 19 -18.36 -44.99 6.29
C LYS A 19 -19.81 -45.07 5.79
N ASN A 20 -20.20 -44.12 4.93
CA ASN A 20 -21.60 -43.95 4.49
C ASN A 20 -22.20 -45.20 3.81
N LYS A 21 -21.44 -45.94 2.99
CA LYS A 21 -21.92 -47.20 2.38
C LYS A 21 -22.24 -48.29 3.41
N VAL A 22 -21.47 -48.36 4.49
CA VAL A 22 -21.70 -49.30 5.61
C VAL A 22 -22.93 -48.88 6.39
N ALA A 23 -23.10 -47.57 6.63
CA ALA A 23 -24.29 -47.01 7.26
C ALA A 23 -25.57 -47.34 6.46
N ILE A 24 -25.56 -47.20 5.13
CA ILE A 24 -26.70 -47.57 4.26
C ILE A 24 -27.04 -49.06 4.40
N LYS A 25 -26.03 -49.94 4.42
CA LYS A 25 -26.22 -51.40 4.57
C LYS A 25 -26.79 -51.74 5.94
N ALA A 26 -26.24 -51.15 7.01
CA ALA A 26 -26.70 -51.34 8.38
C ALA A 26 -28.14 -50.83 8.57
N ALA A 27 -28.46 -49.64 8.07
CA ALA A 27 -29.80 -49.07 8.12
C ALA A 27 -30.81 -49.90 7.33
N SER A 28 -30.45 -50.37 6.13
CA SER A 28 -31.31 -51.25 5.32
C SER A 28 -31.57 -52.59 6.00
N ALA A 29 -30.57 -53.20 6.64
CA ALA A 29 -30.73 -54.43 7.42
C ALA A 29 -31.61 -54.22 8.67
N ALA A 30 -31.48 -53.06 9.32
CA ALA A 30 -32.34 -52.70 10.45
C ALA A 30 -33.80 -52.48 10.02
N LEU A 31 -34.02 -51.82 8.88
CA LEU A 31 -35.34 -51.56 8.30
C LEU A 31 -36.06 -52.84 7.86
N GLN A 32 -35.36 -53.92 7.48
CA GLN A 32 -36.01 -55.20 7.18
C GLN A 32 -36.81 -55.74 8.37
N LYS A 33 -36.31 -55.55 9.60
CA LYS A 33 -36.98 -55.97 10.85
C LYS A 33 -37.88 -54.88 11.44
N HIS A 34 -37.66 -53.60 11.09
CA HIS A 34 -38.37 -52.44 11.64
C HIS A 34 -38.85 -51.50 10.51
N LYS A 35 -39.71 -52.00 9.62
CA LYS A 35 -40.07 -51.34 8.34
C LYS A 35 -40.68 -49.93 8.48
N GLY A 36 -41.42 -49.66 9.55
CA GLY A 36 -42.07 -48.37 9.79
C GLY A 36 -41.24 -47.34 10.57
N ASN A 37 -40.03 -47.67 11.00
CA ASN A 37 -39.26 -46.77 11.86
C ASN A 37 -38.76 -45.54 11.07
N GLN A 38 -39.28 -44.35 11.43
CA GLN A 38 -38.96 -43.09 10.78
C GLN A 38 -37.48 -42.69 10.95
N LEU A 39 -36.91 -42.89 12.14
CA LEU A 39 -35.52 -42.55 12.45
C LEU A 39 -34.51 -43.31 11.58
N LEU A 40 -34.70 -44.63 11.40
CA LEU A 40 -33.85 -45.44 10.54
C LEU A 40 -33.96 -45.06 9.06
N ARG A 41 -35.15 -44.65 8.60
CA ARG A 41 -35.35 -44.13 7.24
C ARG A 41 -34.63 -42.79 7.05
N ALA A 42 -34.73 -41.88 8.02
CA ALA A 42 -34.03 -40.59 8.00
C ALA A 42 -32.50 -40.75 8.03
N LEU A 43 -31.96 -41.66 8.86
CA LEU A 43 -30.53 -41.98 8.89
C LEU A 43 -30.04 -42.59 7.57
N LYS A 44 -30.85 -43.45 6.94
CA LYS A 44 -30.55 -44.00 5.62
C LYS A 44 -30.52 -42.90 4.54
N ALA A 45 -31.49 -41.98 4.56
CA ALA A 45 -31.54 -40.85 3.63
C ALA A 45 -30.29 -39.96 3.78
N LEU A 46 -29.87 -39.66 5.01
CA LEU A 46 -28.63 -38.92 5.28
C LEU A 46 -27.40 -39.66 4.75
N ALA A 47 -27.31 -40.97 4.94
CA ALA A 47 -26.22 -41.78 4.41
C ALA A 47 -26.20 -41.81 2.87
N GLN A 48 -27.37 -41.89 2.22
CA GLN A 48 -27.51 -41.83 0.76
C GLN A 48 -27.09 -40.47 0.20
N GLN A 49 -27.52 -39.37 0.82
CA GLN A 49 -27.12 -38.01 0.45
C GLN A 49 -25.59 -37.86 0.51
N ARG A 50 -24.95 -38.30 1.61
CA ARG A 50 -23.48 -38.25 1.75
C ARG A 50 -22.72 -39.19 0.80
N CYS A 51 -23.42 -40.11 0.11
CA CYS A 51 -22.87 -40.96 -0.94
C CYS A 51 -23.07 -40.41 -2.35
N GLY A 52 -23.73 -39.25 -2.51
CA GLY A 52 -24.07 -38.66 -3.82
C GLY A 52 -25.37 -39.21 -4.44
N ASN A 53 -26.10 -40.09 -3.73
CA ASN A 53 -27.38 -40.63 -4.19
C ASN A 53 -28.54 -39.70 -3.79
N GLU A 54 -28.51 -38.45 -4.24
CA GLU A 54 -29.43 -37.40 -3.78
C GLU A 54 -30.90 -37.69 -4.13
N ALA A 55 -31.17 -38.24 -5.33
CA ALA A 55 -32.53 -38.56 -5.76
C ALA A 55 -33.22 -39.57 -4.83
N GLU A 56 -32.49 -40.61 -4.39
CA GLU A 56 -33.03 -41.60 -3.45
C GLU A 56 -33.24 -40.99 -2.05
N ALA A 57 -32.30 -40.14 -1.61
CA ALA A 57 -32.40 -39.47 -0.33
C ALA A 57 -33.61 -38.52 -0.28
N LEU A 58 -33.82 -37.72 -1.33
CA LEU A 58 -34.96 -36.81 -1.44
C LEU A 58 -36.29 -37.55 -1.52
N LYS A 59 -36.35 -38.69 -2.24
CA LYS A 59 -37.54 -39.55 -2.25
C LYS A 59 -37.89 -40.05 -0.85
N ALA A 60 -36.91 -40.55 -0.10
CA ALA A 60 -37.11 -41.01 1.27
C ALA A 60 -37.56 -39.87 2.20
N CYS A 61 -37.04 -38.64 2.01
CA CYS A 61 -37.48 -37.47 2.77
C CYS A 61 -38.93 -37.07 2.44
N ALA A 62 -39.33 -37.12 1.17
CA ALA A 62 -40.70 -36.82 0.74
C ALA A 62 -41.72 -37.84 1.29
N GLU A 63 -41.37 -39.13 1.30
CA GLU A 63 -42.19 -40.18 1.93
C GLU A 63 -42.36 -39.92 3.43
N LEU A 64 -41.29 -39.55 4.13
CA LEU A 64 -41.35 -39.19 5.55
C LEU A 64 -42.16 -37.92 5.80
N GLN A 65 -42.06 -36.91 4.93
CA GLN A 65 -42.82 -35.66 5.04
C GLN A 65 -44.34 -35.88 5.00
N GLN A 66 -44.82 -36.83 4.18
CA GLN A 66 -46.25 -37.18 4.12
C GLN A 66 -46.78 -37.78 5.42
N GLU A 67 -45.91 -38.39 6.23
CA GLU A 67 -46.28 -38.94 7.53
C GLU A 67 -46.32 -37.90 8.66
N VAL A 68 -45.99 -36.63 8.38
CA VAL A 68 -45.93 -35.50 9.32
C VAL A 68 -45.12 -35.87 10.58
N PRO A 69 -43.79 -36.01 10.45
CA PRO A 69 -42.95 -36.45 11.55
C PRO A 69 -42.91 -35.40 12.66
N THR A 70 -43.11 -35.82 13.90
CA THR A 70 -43.14 -34.95 15.08
C THR A 70 -41.94 -35.17 16.00
N ASP A 71 -41.18 -36.23 15.78
CA ASP A 71 -39.95 -36.53 16.52
C ASP A 71 -38.81 -35.60 16.08
N ASN A 72 -38.21 -34.90 17.05
CA ASN A 72 -37.15 -33.93 16.80
C ASN A 72 -35.88 -34.55 16.20
N GLN A 73 -35.54 -35.81 16.52
CA GLN A 73 -34.38 -36.47 15.93
C GLN A 73 -34.60 -36.73 14.44
N VAL A 74 -35.81 -37.19 14.08
CA VAL A 74 -36.20 -37.38 12.67
C VAL A 74 -36.16 -36.04 11.92
N LEU A 75 -36.77 -35.00 12.48
CA LEU A 75 -36.80 -33.66 11.88
C LEU A 75 -35.40 -33.06 11.70
N ASN A 76 -34.51 -33.20 12.69
CA ASN A 76 -33.13 -32.73 12.59
C ASN A 76 -32.34 -33.47 11.49
N LEU A 77 -32.54 -34.78 11.33
CA LEU A 77 -31.90 -35.55 10.26
C LEU A 77 -32.43 -35.15 8.88
N LEU A 78 -33.73 -34.94 8.74
CA LEU A 78 -34.34 -34.43 7.51
C LEU A 78 -33.81 -33.02 7.18
N ALA A 79 -33.66 -32.16 8.19
CA ALA A 79 -33.08 -30.83 8.02
C ALA A 79 -31.64 -30.86 7.48
N LEU A 80 -30.82 -31.82 7.91
CA LEU A 80 -29.46 -32.00 7.37
C LEU A 80 -29.48 -32.37 5.87
N VAL A 81 -30.41 -33.23 5.45
CA VAL A 81 -30.53 -33.66 4.05
C VAL A 81 -31.05 -32.54 3.17
N TRP A 82 -32.12 -31.86 3.58
CA TRP A 82 -32.71 -30.76 2.82
C TRP A 82 -31.78 -29.54 2.74
N LYS A 83 -31.06 -29.21 3.82
CA LYS A 83 -30.05 -28.15 3.79
C LYS A 83 -28.91 -28.47 2.82
N ALA A 84 -28.44 -29.72 2.80
CA ALA A 84 -27.37 -30.13 1.89
C ALA A 84 -27.78 -30.10 0.41
N THR A 85 -29.05 -30.40 0.12
CA THR A 85 -29.63 -30.45 -1.24
C THR A 85 -30.29 -29.14 -1.69
N GLY A 86 -30.32 -28.11 -0.83
CA GLY A 86 -30.91 -26.80 -1.14
C GLY A 86 -32.45 -26.74 -1.09
N GLN A 87 -33.12 -27.76 -0.56
CA GLN A 87 -34.58 -27.88 -0.50
C GLN A 87 -35.16 -27.23 0.76
N GLN A 88 -34.89 -25.93 0.95
CA GLN A 88 -35.26 -25.21 2.19
C GLN A 88 -36.78 -25.10 2.39
N LYS A 89 -37.56 -24.92 1.31
CA LYS A 89 -39.02 -24.81 1.36
C LYS A 89 -39.67 -26.06 1.96
N GLU A 90 -39.08 -27.22 1.69
CA GLU A 90 -39.66 -28.51 2.06
C GLU A 90 -39.40 -28.79 3.54
N LEU A 91 -38.24 -28.36 4.03
CA LEU A 91 -37.94 -28.30 5.45
C LEU A 91 -38.94 -27.42 6.21
N THR A 92 -39.22 -26.22 5.71
CA THR A 92 -40.18 -25.30 6.34
C THR A 92 -41.59 -25.86 6.34
N ALA A 93 -42.04 -26.45 5.23
CA ALA A 93 -43.35 -27.09 5.13
C ALA A 93 -43.50 -28.24 6.14
N THR A 94 -42.42 -29.02 6.35
CA THR A 94 -42.41 -30.13 7.31
C THR A 94 -42.55 -29.64 8.76
N TYR A 95 -41.77 -28.63 9.15
CA TYR A 95 -41.92 -28.02 10.48
C TYR A 95 -43.27 -27.32 10.65
N ALA A 96 -43.81 -26.70 9.60
CA ALA A 96 -45.12 -26.07 9.64
C ALA A 96 -46.22 -27.11 9.92
N ALA A 97 -46.21 -28.24 9.21
CA ALA A 97 -47.14 -29.34 9.42
C ALA A 97 -47.00 -29.96 10.82
N ALA A 98 -45.77 -30.23 11.28
CA ALA A 98 -45.50 -30.76 12.62
C ALA A 98 -45.99 -29.81 13.73
N SER A 99 -45.72 -28.50 13.59
CA SER A 99 -46.17 -27.49 14.54
C SER A 99 -47.70 -27.29 14.52
N ALA A 100 -48.36 -27.55 13.39
CA ALA A 100 -49.81 -27.49 13.29
C ALA A 100 -50.47 -28.70 13.98
N ALA A 101 -49.84 -29.88 13.90
CA ALA A 101 -50.27 -31.08 14.63
C ALA A 101 -50.09 -30.92 16.16
N HIS A 102 -49.02 -30.25 16.60
CA HIS A 102 -48.75 -29.99 18.02
C HIS A 102 -48.47 -28.50 18.31
N PRO A 103 -49.49 -27.62 18.35
CA PRO A 103 -49.31 -26.16 18.41
C PRO A 103 -48.69 -25.60 19.69
N LYS A 104 -48.65 -26.40 20.76
CA LYS A 104 -48.12 -26.01 22.08
C LYS A 104 -46.67 -26.47 22.29
N GLU A 105 -46.14 -27.31 21.41
CA GLU A 105 -44.80 -27.88 21.55
C GLU A 105 -43.73 -26.84 21.18
N THR A 106 -42.96 -26.39 22.16
CA THR A 106 -41.99 -25.30 21.98
C THR A 106 -40.82 -25.69 21.08
N GLU A 107 -40.37 -26.94 21.10
CA GLU A 107 -39.28 -27.42 20.23
C GLU A 107 -39.65 -27.39 18.75
N LEU A 108 -40.87 -27.80 18.40
CA LEU A 108 -41.36 -27.74 17.02
C LEU A 108 -41.52 -26.30 16.54
N LEU A 109 -41.96 -25.40 17.42
CA LEU A 109 -42.02 -23.97 17.13
C LEU A 109 -40.62 -23.35 16.97
N ARG A 110 -39.61 -23.78 17.74
CA ARG A 110 -38.21 -23.37 17.55
C ARG A 110 -37.67 -23.86 16.21
N GLY A 111 -37.94 -25.11 15.84
CA GLY A 111 -37.59 -25.66 14.51
C GLY A 111 -38.27 -24.90 13.37
N LEU A 112 -39.55 -24.55 13.51
CA LEU A 112 -40.27 -23.73 12.54
C LEU A 112 -39.71 -22.30 12.45
N PHE A 113 -39.40 -21.68 13.59
CA PHE A 113 -38.75 -20.38 13.62
C PHE A 113 -37.41 -20.41 12.89
N ALA A 114 -36.55 -21.40 13.19
CA ALA A 114 -35.29 -21.62 12.51
C ALA A 114 -35.45 -21.79 10.98
N ALA A 115 -36.49 -22.51 10.55
CA ALA A 115 -36.79 -22.69 9.13
C ALA A 115 -37.18 -21.38 8.45
N HIS A 116 -38.02 -20.54 9.08
CA HIS A 116 -38.36 -19.21 8.55
C HIS A 116 -37.20 -18.21 8.61
N VAL A 117 -36.30 -18.33 9.59
CA VAL A 117 -35.05 -17.56 9.62
C VAL A 117 -34.17 -17.91 8.43
N ALA A 118 -34.04 -19.21 8.11
CA ALA A 118 -33.28 -19.67 6.96
C ALA A 118 -33.88 -19.27 5.61
N GLU A 119 -35.20 -19.09 5.52
CA GLU A 119 -35.89 -18.55 4.34
C GLU A 119 -35.89 -17.03 4.25
N PHE A 120 -35.46 -16.33 5.30
CA PHE A 120 -35.59 -14.86 5.41
C PHE A 120 -37.05 -14.37 5.32
N ASP A 121 -38.03 -15.20 5.71
CA ASP A 121 -39.44 -14.82 5.81
C ASP A 121 -39.69 -14.06 7.13
N PHE A 122 -39.37 -12.77 7.13
CA PHE A 122 -39.42 -11.93 8.34
C PHE A 122 -40.82 -11.80 8.95
N ALA A 123 -41.88 -11.92 8.13
CA ALA A 123 -43.26 -11.87 8.59
C ALA A 123 -43.61 -13.13 9.39
N LYS A 124 -43.32 -14.32 8.85
CA LYS A 124 -43.57 -15.57 9.58
C LYS A 124 -42.64 -15.75 10.77
N GLN A 125 -41.39 -15.28 10.70
CA GLN A 125 -40.49 -15.24 11.85
C GLN A 125 -41.14 -14.48 13.02
N GLN A 126 -41.67 -13.28 12.76
CA GLN A 126 -42.34 -12.46 13.77
C GLN A 126 -43.57 -13.19 14.36
N GLN A 127 -44.40 -13.81 13.52
CA GLN A 127 -45.59 -14.54 13.97
C GLN A 127 -45.24 -15.73 14.88
N VAL A 128 -44.24 -16.54 14.49
CA VAL A 128 -43.80 -17.70 15.27
C VAL A 128 -43.10 -17.26 16.55
N ALA A 129 -42.27 -16.21 16.52
CA ALA A 129 -41.64 -15.64 17.70
C ALA A 129 -42.68 -15.16 18.73
N MET A 130 -43.77 -14.51 18.28
CA MET A 130 -44.88 -14.13 19.16
C MET A 130 -45.64 -15.35 19.73
N ARG A 131 -45.77 -16.45 18.98
CA ARG A 131 -46.34 -17.70 19.49
C ARG A 131 -45.46 -18.33 20.57
N LEU A 132 -44.14 -18.37 20.35
CA LEU A 132 -43.16 -18.83 21.33
C LEU A 132 -43.20 -17.99 22.61
N HIS A 133 -43.27 -16.66 22.49
CA HIS A 133 -43.42 -15.77 23.64
C HIS A 133 -44.68 -16.09 24.45
N ARG A 134 -45.83 -16.26 23.79
CA ARG A 134 -47.12 -16.60 24.42
C ARG A 134 -47.17 -18.01 25.03
N ALA A 135 -46.41 -18.95 24.48
CA ALA A 135 -46.30 -20.30 25.05
C ALA A 135 -45.63 -20.29 26.44
N GLY A 136 -44.89 -19.22 26.77
CA GLY A 136 -44.19 -19.08 28.04
C GLY A 136 -42.89 -19.88 28.10
N GLY A 137 -42.22 -19.86 29.24
CA GLY A 137 -40.94 -20.54 29.47
C GLY A 137 -39.75 -19.58 29.66
N PRO A 138 -38.56 -20.13 29.94
CA PRO A 138 -37.38 -19.34 30.35
C PRO A 138 -36.82 -18.43 29.24
N GLU A 139 -37.13 -18.72 27.97
CA GLU A 139 -36.70 -17.92 26.81
C GLU A 139 -37.80 -17.00 26.27
N SER A 140 -38.95 -16.91 26.95
CA SER A 140 -40.10 -16.12 26.48
C SER A 140 -39.72 -14.66 26.21
N GLU A 141 -38.86 -14.06 27.03
CA GLU A 141 -38.38 -12.69 26.84
C GLU A 141 -37.49 -12.55 25.60
N ARG A 142 -36.59 -13.50 25.34
CA ARG A 142 -35.75 -13.51 24.13
C ARG A 142 -36.59 -13.67 22.87
N CYS A 143 -37.64 -14.50 22.93
CA CYS A 143 -38.57 -14.69 21.82
C CYS A 143 -39.32 -13.39 21.47
N LEU A 144 -39.58 -12.52 22.46
CA LEU A 144 -40.14 -11.19 22.19
C LEU A 144 -39.14 -10.33 21.41
N TRP A 145 -37.86 -10.34 21.77
CA TRP A 145 -36.82 -9.63 21.03
C TRP A 145 -36.57 -10.22 19.65
N TRP A 146 -36.76 -11.53 19.44
CA TRP A 146 -36.80 -12.12 18.10
C TRP A 146 -37.92 -11.50 17.26
N ALA A 147 -39.12 -11.34 17.84
CA ALA A 147 -40.23 -10.67 17.16
C ALA A 147 -39.91 -9.20 16.85
N VAL A 148 -39.29 -8.46 17.78
CA VAL A 148 -38.85 -7.07 17.55
C VAL A 148 -37.84 -6.98 16.42
N ALA A 149 -36.79 -7.82 16.44
CA ALA A 149 -35.78 -7.86 15.37
C ALA A 149 -36.41 -8.20 14.01
N SER A 150 -37.32 -9.19 13.95
CA SER A 150 -38.05 -9.53 12.73
C SER A 150 -38.95 -8.40 12.22
N LEU A 151 -39.55 -7.58 13.09
CA LEU A 151 -40.31 -6.38 12.65
C LEU A 151 -39.40 -5.33 12.01
N VAL A 152 -38.21 -5.10 12.57
CA VAL A 152 -37.22 -4.19 11.98
C VAL A 152 -36.75 -4.69 10.60
N LEU A 153 -36.53 -6.01 10.46
CA LEU A 153 -36.20 -6.62 9.18
C LEU A 153 -37.33 -6.49 8.16
N GLN A 154 -38.60 -6.65 8.57
CA GLN A 154 -39.75 -6.39 7.69
C GLN A 154 -39.79 -4.93 7.23
N ALA A 155 -39.58 -3.97 8.13
CA ALA A 155 -39.60 -2.55 7.79
C ALA A 155 -38.52 -2.19 6.75
N ARG A 156 -37.34 -2.81 6.85
CA ARG A 156 -36.26 -2.66 5.86
C ARG A 156 -36.58 -3.31 4.52
N ALA A 157 -37.17 -4.50 4.52
CA ALA A 157 -37.61 -5.16 3.29
C ALA A 157 -38.68 -4.32 2.56
N GLU A 158 -39.61 -3.72 3.30
CA GLU A 158 -40.60 -2.78 2.77
C GLU A 158 -39.93 -1.56 2.12
N GLN A 159 -38.92 -0.97 2.78
CA GLN A 159 -38.14 0.13 2.23
C GLN A 159 -37.41 -0.23 0.93
N ALA A 160 -36.97 -1.50 0.80
CA ALA A 160 -36.31 -2.00 -0.38
C ALA A 160 -37.27 -2.35 -1.54
N GLY A 161 -38.59 -2.25 -1.33
CA GLY A 161 -39.61 -2.64 -2.31
C GLY A 161 -39.84 -4.15 -2.41
N SER A 162 -39.31 -4.92 -1.46
CA SER A 162 -39.45 -6.39 -1.39
C SER A 162 -40.37 -6.83 -0.24
N GLY A 163 -41.08 -5.88 0.37
CA GLY A 163 -41.99 -6.17 1.47
C GLY A 163 -43.29 -6.83 0.99
N GLY A 164 -43.61 -7.96 1.63
CA GLY A 164 -44.87 -8.70 1.43
C GLY A 164 -45.82 -8.61 2.62
N GLY A 165 -45.52 -7.75 3.60
CA GLY A 165 -46.35 -7.54 4.77
C GLY A 165 -47.37 -6.45 4.49
N GLY A 166 -48.66 -6.70 4.71
CA GLY A 166 -49.73 -5.70 4.49
C GLY A 166 -49.65 -4.44 5.38
N LEU A 167 -48.55 -4.21 6.09
CA LEU A 167 -48.29 -3.06 6.97
C LEU A 167 -47.12 -2.24 6.39
N GLY A 168 -47.26 -0.92 6.36
CA GLY A 168 -46.20 -0.03 5.88
C GLY A 168 -45.01 0.06 6.84
N ARG A 169 -43.84 0.50 6.33
CA ARG A 169 -42.58 0.66 7.09
C ARG A 169 -42.77 1.35 8.45
N ASP A 170 -43.46 2.48 8.47
CA ASP A 170 -43.63 3.28 9.69
C ASP A 170 -44.49 2.56 10.73
N GLN A 171 -45.52 1.82 10.30
CA GLN A 171 -46.36 1.02 11.18
C GLN A 171 -45.58 -0.14 11.80
N LEU A 172 -44.71 -0.79 11.02
CA LEU A 172 -43.84 -1.87 11.50
C LEU A 172 -42.83 -1.36 12.53
N LEU A 173 -42.19 -0.22 12.28
CA LEU A 173 -41.26 0.41 13.23
C LEU A 173 -41.96 0.89 14.50
N GLN A 174 -43.17 1.44 14.40
CA GLN A 174 -44.00 1.82 15.55
C GLN A 174 -44.31 0.61 16.44
N LEU A 175 -44.70 -0.51 15.83
CA LEU A 175 -44.97 -1.76 16.56
C LEU A 175 -43.70 -2.28 17.23
N ALA A 176 -42.57 -2.32 16.52
CA ALA A 176 -41.28 -2.74 17.08
C ALA A 176 -40.87 -1.87 18.29
N SER A 177 -41.01 -0.55 18.16
CA SER A 177 -40.69 0.42 19.21
C SER A 177 -41.54 0.21 20.47
N SER A 178 -42.86 0.05 20.30
CA SER A 178 -43.78 -0.18 21.42
C SER A 178 -43.52 -1.49 22.17
N LEU A 179 -43.21 -2.58 21.45
CA LEU A 179 -42.86 -3.86 22.05
C LEU A 179 -41.53 -3.79 22.81
N ALA A 180 -40.50 -3.17 22.21
CA ALA A 180 -39.20 -2.96 22.84
C ALA A 180 -39.33 -2.11 24.12
N ALA A 181 -39.99 -0.95 24.05
CA ALA A 181 -40.18 -0.06 25.20
C ALA A 181 -40.92 -0.76 26.35
N LYS A 182 -41.98 -1.53 26.03
CA LYS A 182 -42.74 -2.29 27.04
C LYS A 182 -41.90 -3.38 27.71
N GLN A 183 -40.99 -4.02 26.98
CA GLN A 183 -40.11 -5.04 27.54
C GLN A 183 -39.01 -4.41 28.41
N MET A 184 -38.41 -3.32 27.94
CA MET A 184 -37.39 -2.59 28.70
C MET A 184 -37.94 -1.99 30.00
N ALA A 185 -39.22 -1.60 30.04
CA ALA A 185 -39.86 -1.13 31.26
C ALA A 185 -40.06 -2.23 32.32
N LYS A 186 -40.10 -3.51 31.93
CA LYS A 186 -40.30 -4.66 32.84
C LYS A 186 -39.00 -5.22 33.39
N ALA A 187 -37.90 -5.10 32.66
CA ALA A 187 -36.62 -5.71 33.00
C ALA A 187 -35.65 -4.66 33.54
N PRO A 188 -35.22 -4.73 34.82
CA PRO A 188 -34.26 -3.77 35.39
C PRO A 188 -32.83 -3.94 34.86
N VAL A 189 -32.54 -5.02 34.10
CA VAL A 189 -31.24 -5.26 33.46
C VAL A 189 -31.47 -5.63 31.99
N ALA A 190 -31.73 -4.62 31.15
CA ALA A 190 -31.65 -4.83 29.71
C ALA A 190 -30.19 -5.13 29.33
N CYS A 191 -29.97 -6.09 28.41
CA CYS A 191 -28.61 -6.30 27.90
C CYS A 191 -28.23 -5.18 26.91
N GLN A 192 -26.92 -4.96 26.72
CA GLN A 192 -26.40 -3.93 25.82
C GLN A 192 -27.03 -4.00 24.41
N GLU A 193 -27.20 -5.19 23.85
CA GLU A 193 -27.75 -5.41 22.50
C GLU A 193 -29.23 -5.03 22.39
N GLU A 194 -30.02 -5.25 23.44
CA GLU A 194 -31.44 -4.86 23.50
C GLU A 194 -31.61 -3.35 23.50
N LEU A 195 -30.79 -2.64 24.30
CA LEU A 195 -30.75 -1.18 24.28
C LEU A 195 -30.31 -0.67 22.91
N GLN A 196 -29.25 -1.24 22.32
CA GLN A 196 -28.77 -0.84 20.99
C GLN A 196 -29.85 -1.03 19.91
N LEU A 197 -30.58 -2.14 19.92
CA LEU A 197 -31.69 -2.37 19.00
C LEU A 197 -32.82 -1.35 19.22
N HIS A 198 -33.18 -1.07 20.48
CA HIS A 198 -34.21 -0.08 20.79
C HIS A 198 -33.84 1.33 20.31
N LEU A 199 -32.60 1.77 20.58
CA LEU A 199 -32.07 3.05 20.12
C LEU A 199 -32.04 3.11 18.59
N HIS A 200 -31.63 2.03 17.92
CA HIS A 200 -31.66 1.95 16.46
C HIS A 200 -33.08 2.10 15.90
N ILE A 201 -34.09 1.48 16.52
CA ILE A 201 -35.50 1.61 16.12
C ILE A 201 -35.96 3.08 16.23
N LEU A 202 -35.62 3.76 17.33
CA LEU A 202 -35.98 5.17 17.52
C LEU A 202 -35.28 6.08 16.49
N GLN A 203 -34.02 5.80 16.16
CA GLN A 203 -33.28 6.52 15.11
C GLN A 203 -33.93 6.33 13.73
N GLU A 204 -34.30 5.10 13.36
CA GLU A 204 -34.98 4.81 12.08
C GLU A 204 -36.34 5.51 11.95
N ARG A 205 -37.00 5.80 13.08
CA ARG A 205 -38.25 6.57 13.15
C ARG A 205 -38.05 8.09 13.15
N GLY A 206 -36.80 8.57 13.12
CA GLY A 206 -36.49 10.00 13.26
C GLY A 206 -36.68 10.56 14.67
N GLN A 207 -36.85 9.71 15.69
CA GLN A 207 -37.06 10.11 17.09
C GLN A 207 -35.73 10.17 17.85
N GLY A 208 -34.76 10.93 17.32
CA GLY A 208 -33.42 11.05 17.92
C GLY A 208 -33.42 11.59 19.36
N ALA A 209 -34.33 12.52 19.68
CA ALA A 209 -34.46 13.08 21.02
C ALA A 209 -34.94 12.04 22.06
N GLU A 210 -35.89 11.18 21.70
CA GLU A 210 -36.35 10.09 22.57
C GLU A 210 -35.25 9.04 22.78
N ALA A 211 -34.48 8.74 21.73
CA ALA A 211 -33.34 7.84 21.83
C ALA A 211 -32.25 8.38 22.77
N LEU A 212 -31.96 9.69 22.70
CA LEU A 212 -31.03 10.35 23.61
C LEU A 212 -31.52 10.28 25.05
N ALA A 213 -32.79 10.58 25.30
CA ALA A 213 -33.39 10.51 26.64
C ALA A 213 -33.37 9.09 27.21
N ALA A 214 -33.60 8.07 26.38
CA ALA A 214 -33.50 6.67 26.79
C ALA A 214 -32.06 6.30 27.21
N LEU A 215 -31.05 6.78 26.48
CA LEU A 215 -29.64 6.55 26.83
C LEU A 215 -29.22 7.32 28.08
N GLU A 216 -29.66 8.57 28.27
CA GLU A 216 -29.32 9.40 29.45
C GLU A 216 -30.07 8.97 30.73
N GLY A 217 -31.08 8.11 30.60
CA GLY A 217 -31.86 7.58 31.70
C GLY A 217 -31.19 6.42 32.47
N PRO A 218 -31.98 5.64 33.25
CA PRO A 218 -31.47 4.53 34.06
C PRO A 218 -30.85 3.41 33.23
N LEU A 219 -31.17 3.34 31.92
CA LEU A 219 -30.62 2.39 30.98
C LEU A 219 -29.17 2.69 30.59
N SER A 220 -28.64 3.88 30.91
CA SER A 220 -27.22 4.22 30.69
C SER A 220 -26.25 3.19 31.31
N ALA A 221 -26.64 2.57 32.44
CA ALA A 221 -25.81 1.60 33.14
C ALA A 221 -25.61 0.28 32.38
N THR A 222 -26.46 -0.04 31.40
CA THR A 222 -26.37 -1.28 30.61
C THR A 222 -25.24 -1.26 29.58
N MET A 223 -24.73 -0.07 29.26
CA MET A 223 -23.54 0.14 28.46
C MET A 223 -22.32 0.30 29.40
N PRO A 224 -21.50 -0.73 29.61
CA PRO A 224 -20.46 -0.72 30.64
C PRO A 224 -19.29 0.22 30.30
N LEU A 225 -18.98 0.37 29.00
CA LEU A 225 -17.86 1.17 28.53
C LEU A 225 -18.26 2.65 28.42
N ALA A 226 -17.71 3.47 29.32
CA ALA A 226 -17.99 4.92 29.35
C ALA A 226 -17.65 5.61 28.01
N GLY A 227 -16.55 5.22 27.36
CA GLY A 227 -16.17 5.77 26.05
C GLY A 227 -17.19 5.46 24.94
N GLU A 228 -17.77 4.25 24.93
CA GLU A 228 -18.81 3.90 23.96
C GLU A 228 -20.12 4.65 24.23
N ARG A 229 -20.49 4.81 25.51
CA ARG A 229 -21.66 5.61 25.91
C ARG A 229 -21.55 7.05 25.43
N GLU A 230 -20.39 7.67 25.63
CA GLU A 230 -20.17 9.06 25.23
C GLU A 230 -20.24 9.23 23.70
N ARG A 231 -19.67 8.29 22.93
CA ARG A 231 -19.79 8.29 21.45
C ARG A 231 -21.22 8.12 21.00
N LEU A 232 -21.96 7.21 21.65
CA LEU A 232 -23.36 6.99 21.33
C LEU A 232 -24.20 8.22 21.69
N ARG A 233 -23.94 8.85 22.84
CA ARG A 233 -24.57 10.11 23.26
C ARG A 233 -24.32 11.22 22.24
N ALA A 234 -23.08 11.39 21.78
CA ALA A 234 -22.74 12.38 20.76
C ALA A 234 -23.45 12.09 19.41
N THR A 235 -23.48 10.83 18.99
CA THR A 235 -24.17 10.37 17.77
C THR A 235 -25.68 10.60 17.84
N LEU A 236 -26.31 10.28 18.98
CA LEU A 236 -27.75 10.49 19.18
C LEU A 236 -28.11 11.98 19.30
N THR A 237 -27.26 12.78 19.93
CA THR A 237 -27.42 14.24 19.99
C THR A 237 -27.39 14.86 18.60
N GLU A 238 -26.53 14.36 17.73
CA GLU A 238 -26.47 14.76 16.33
C GLU A 238 -27.76 14.37 15.59
N ALA A 239 -28.20 13.11 15.73
CA ALA A 239 -29.45 12.62 15.12
C ALA A 239 -30.71 13.33 15.65
N ALA A 240 -30.66 13.90 16.85
CA ALA A 240 -31.72 14.72 17.43
C ALA A 240 -31.79 16.14 16.83
N GLY A 241 -30.85 16.52 15.95
CA GLY A 241 -30.80 17.82 15.28
C GLY A 241 -29.94 18.88 16.00
N SER A 242 -29.48 18.61 17.23
CA SER A 242 -28.65 19.54 18.01
C SER A 242 -27.15 19.43 17.67
N VAL A 243 -26.81 19.75 16.43
CA VAL A 243 -25.45 19.56 15.87
C VAL A 243 -24.37 20.30 16.67
N GLY A 244 -24.66 21.51 17.18
CA GLY A 244 -23.71 22.27 18.01
C GLY A 244 -23.46 21.65 19.39
N LYS A 245 -24.46 20.99 19.98
CA LYS A 245 -24.28 20.21 21.22
C LYS A 245 -23.47 18.94 20.94
N ALA A 246 -23.72 18.27 19.82
CA ALA A 246 -22.95 17.11 19.38
C ALA A 246 -21.46 17.47 19.16
N ALA A 247 -21.17 18.61 18.52
CA ALA A 247 -19.80 19.10 18.33
C ALA A 247 -19.05 19.26 19.67
N ARG A 248 -19.70 19.83 20.69
CA ARG A 248 -19.11 19.97 22.04
C ARG A 248 -18.81 18.61 22.70
N LEU A 249 -19.71 17.64 22.55
CA LEU A 249 -19.51 16.28 23.04
C LEU A 249 -18.33 15.59 22.33
N TRP A 250 -18.28 15.66 21.00
CA TRP A 250 -17.17 15.12 20.21
C TRP A 250 -15.83 15.78 20.60
N ARG A 251 -15.81 17.10 20.83
CA ARG A 251 -14.63 17.81 21.31
C ARG A 251 -14.16 17.30 22.68
N ALA A 252 -15.08 17.12 23.62
CA ALA A 252 -14.76 16.60 24.95
C ALA A 252 -14.19 15.17 24.89
N ILE A 253 -14.78 14.30 24.06
CA ILE A 253 -14.28 12.93 23.84
C ILE A 253 -12.86 13.00 23.25
N TRP A 254 -12.63 13.86 22.26
CA TRP A 254 -11.33 13.98 21.62
C TRP A 254 -10.26 14.52 22.58
N SER A 255 -10.59 15.52 23.40
CA SER A 255 -9.66 16.02 24.43
C SER A 255 -9.24 14.93 25.43
N SER A 256 -10.10 13.94 25.69
CA SER A 256 -9.75 12.79 26.54
C SER A 256 -8.98 11.68 25.81
N SER A 257 -9.00 11.66 24.46
CA SER A 257 -8.33 10.67 23.63
C SER A 257 -7.87 11.31 22.30
N PRO A 258 -6.80 12.13 22.33
CA PRO A 258 -6.40 12.98 21.19
C PRO A 258 -5.94 12.20 19.96
N ASP A 259 -5.58 10.93 20.13
CA ASP A 259 -5.17 10.00 19.06
C ASP A 259 -6.35 9.39 18.28
N ASP A 260 -7.60 9.62 18.70
CA ASP A 260 -8.77 9.07 18.01
C ASP A 260 -9.20 9.90 16.80
N TRP A 261 -8.82 9.43 15.63
CA TRP A 261 -9.12 10.06 14.36
C TRP A 261 -10.62 10.12 14.01
N ILE A 262 -11.40 9.12 14.44
CA ILE A 262 -12.84 9.06 14.15
C ILE A 262 -13.54 10.18 14.90
N VAL A 263 -13.19 10.38 16.17
CA VAL A 263 -13.74 11.45 17.01
C VAL A 263 -13.35 12.82 16.48
N TRP A 264 -12.09 13.00 16.07
CA TRP A 264 -11.64 14.25 15.44
C TRP A 264 -12.46 14.61 14.20
N ARG A 265 -12.66 13.65 13.29
CA ARG A 265 -13.47 13.86 12.08
C ARG A 265 -14.94 14.14 12.41
N ALA A 266 -15.50 13.46 13.41
CA ALA A 266 -16.88 13.69 13.86
C ALA A 266 -17.06 15.09 14.47
N TYR A 267 -16.10 15.53 15.28
CA TYR A 267 -16.05 16.89 15.83
C TYR A 267 -16.06 17.95 14.73
N LEU A 268 -15.09 17.92 13.81
CA LEU A 268 -14.99 18.93 12.75
C LEU A 268 -16.22 18.94 11.85
N ARG A 269 -16.75 17.76 11.50
CA ARG A 269 -17.97 17.66 10.70
C ARG A 269 -19.16 18.32 11.39
N CYS A 270 -19.39 18.05 12.67
CA CYS A 270 -20.47 18.68 13.43
C CYS A 270 -20.25 20.18 13.61
N ALA A 271 -19.03 20.60 13.95
CA ALA A 271 -18.71 22.01 14.19
C ALA A 271 -18.87 22.86 12.93
N LEU A 272 -18.46 22.34 11.75
CA LEU A 272 -18.65 23.01 10.47
C LEU A 272 -20.13 23.01 10.04
N ALA A 273 -20.86 21.90 10.22
CA ALA A 273 -22.29 21.84 9.91
C ALA A 273 -23.13 22.79 10.78
N ALA A 274 -22.73 23.02 12.04
CA ALA A 274 -23.36 24.00 12.91
C ALA A 274 -23.20 25.45 12.41
N CYS A 275 -22.22 25.74 11.53
CA CYS A 275 -22.08 27.04 10.87
C CYS A 275 -23.05 27.23 9.70
N GLU A 276 -23.64 26.13 9.19
CA GLU A 276 -24.55 26.15 8.03
C GLU A 276 -26.03 26.28 8.44
N SER A 277 -26.36 25.98 9.71
CA SER A 277 -27.73 26.10 10.21
C SER A 277 -28.12 27.57 10.46
N PRO A 278 -29.28 28.04 9.96
CA PRO A 278 -29.74 29.42 10.13
C PRO A 278 -30.27 29.72 11.54
N THR A 279 -30.46 28.71 12.38
CA THR A 279 -30.88 28.86 13.79
C THR A 279 -29.65 29.03 14.68
N PRO A 280 -29.49 30.18 15.37
CA PRO A 280 -28.47 30.31 16.40
C PRO A 280 -28.88 29.46 17.61
N GLU A 281 -28.57 28.18 17.59
CA GLU A 281 -28.64 27.35 18.79
C GLU A 281 -27.47 27.71 19.69
N ASN A 282 -27.71 28.70 20.57
CA ASN A 282 -26.95 29.08 21.76
C ASN A 282 -25.70 28.25 22.06
N GLY A 283 -24.51 28.83 21.83
CA GLY A 283 -23.29 28.37 22.50
C GLY A 283 -21.94 28.69 21.86
N LEU A 284 -21.87 29.19 20.61
CA LEU A 284 -20.66 29.82 20.08
C LEU A 284 -20.99 31.33 20.01
N ASP A 285 -20.34 32.13 20.87
CA ASP A 285 -20.59 33.57 21.04
C ASP A 285 -20.58 34.30 19.68
N THR A 286 -21.75 34.55 19.10
CA THR A 286 -21.94 35.47 17.98
C THR A 286 -22.34 36.83 18.56
N ARG A 287 -21.41 37.47 19.26
CA ARG A 287 -21.49 38.91 19.46
C ARG A 287 -21.14 39.57 18.12
N ASP A 288 -22.18 39.82 17.33
CA ASP A 288 -22.44 41.12 16.69
C ASP A 288 -23.63 40.97 15.74
N GLY A 289 -24.75 41.57 16.15
CA GLY A 289 -25.96 41.67 15.36
C GLY A 289 -25.80 42.70 14.26
N GLY A 290 -25.64 42.24 13.03
CA GLY A 290 -25.84 43.03 11.82
C GLY A 290 -26.75 42.25 10.87
N ALA A 291 -28.01 42.66 10.74
CA ALA A 291 -28.92 42.08 9.76
C ALA A 291 -28.44 42.45 8.35
N ALA A 292 -27.95 41.47 7.58
CA ALA A 292 -27.48 41.67 6.21
C ALA A 292 -28.52 41.17 5.21
N SER A 293 -28.92 42.06 4.31
CA SER A 293 -29.84 41.85 3.21
C SER A 293 -29.09 41.43 1.94
N GLY A 294 -28.95 40.13 1.69
CA GLY A 294 -28.44 39.62 0.41
C GLY A 294 -27.84 38.20 0.48
N ALA A 295 -28.05 37.39 -0.57
CA ALA A 295 -27.54 36.02 -0.66
C ALA A 295 -25.99 35.93 -0.74
N SER A 296 -25.33 36.99 -1.20
CA SER A 296 -23.85 37.11 -1.24
C SER A 296 -23.25 37.34 0.16
N ASP A 297 -23.90 38.14 1.01
CA ASP A 297 -23.42 38.41 2.37
C ASP A 297 -23.53 37.17 3.27
N ALA A 298 -24.56 36.35 3.06
CA ALA A 298 -24.74 35.08 3.76
C ALA A 298 -23.62 34.07 3.45
N ALA A 299 -23.07 34.06 2.24
CA ALA A 299 -21.92 33.20 1.90
C ALA A 299 -20.64 33.65 2.61
N ALA A 300 -20.36 34.96 2.63
CA ALA A 300 -19.20 35.52 3.32
C ALA A 300 -19.28 35.30 4.85
N LEU A 301 -20.46 35.49 5.45
CA LEU A 301 -20.72 35.22 6.86
C LEU A 301 -20.50 33.73 7.22
N ARG A 302 -20.89 32.80 6.33
CA ARG A 302 -20.66 31.35 6.52
C ARG A 302 -19.17 31.00 6.48
N ILE A 303 -18.43 31.53 5.51
CA ILE A 303 -16.97 31.31 5.41
C ILE A 303 -16.27 31.87 6.66
N ALA A 304 -16.67 33.04 7.16
CA ALA A 304 -16.13 33.63 8.38
C ALA A 304 -16.48 32.82 9.65
N ALA A 305 -17.66 32.20 9.72
CA ALA A 305 -18.02 31.28 10.81
C ALA A 305 -17.18 29.99 10.76
N GLN A 306 -17.02 29.40 9.57
CA GLN A 306 -16.18 28.21 9.37
C GLN A 306 -14.70 28.48 9.70
N ALA A 307 -14.18 29.67 9.35
CA ALA A 307 -12.83 30.07 9.71
C ALA A 307 -12.61 30.11 11.23
N ARG A 308 -13.56 30.69 11.98
CA ARG A 308 -13.52 30.72 13.45
C ARG A 308 -13.50 29.33 14.07
N VAL A 309 -14.33 28.41 13.56
CA VAL A 309 -14.32 27.01 14.03
C VAL A 309 -12.98 26.32 13.79
N LEU A 310 -12.33 26.59 12.64
CA LEU A 310 -11.02 26.04 12.35
C LEU A 310 -9.92 26.64 13.23
N ASP A 311 -10.04 27.91 13.62
CA ASP A 311 -9.14 28.54 14.60
C ASP A 311 -9.34 27.96 16.01
N GLU A 312 -10.59 27.80 16.47
CA GLU A 312 -10.88 27.14 17.75
C GLU A 312 -10.39 25.69 17.80
N ALA A 313 -10.50 24.97 16.68
CA ALA A 313 -9.98 23.62 16.55
C ALA A 313 -8.45 23.59 16.59
N LYS A 314 -7.78 24.58 16.00
CA LYS A 314 -6.32 24.77 16.10
C LYS A 314 -5.90 25.06 17.54
N ASP A 315 -6.63 25.90 18.28
CA ASP A 315 -6.33 26.18 19.68
C ASP A 315 -6.54 24.96 20.57
N ALA A 316 -7.63 24.21 20.35
CA ALA A 316 -7.87 22.95 21.05
C ALA A 316 -6.76 21.93 20.77
N LEU A 317 -6.22 21.93 19.56
CA LEU A 317 -5.10 21.09 19.15
C LEU A 317 -3.78 21.48 19.83
N LEU A 318 -3.48 22.77 19.91
CA LEU A 318 -2.31 23.27 20.63
C LEU A 318 -2.40 22.91 22.12
N ALA A 319 -3.59 23.03 22.73
CA ALA A 319 -3.81 22.62 24.11
C ALA A 319 -3.62 21.11 24.33
N ALA A 320 -4.15 20.27 23.43
CA ALA A 320 -3.96 18.82 23.48
C ALA A 320 -2.49 18.40 23.30
N SER A 321 -1.74 19.15 22.47
CA SER A 321 -0.31 18.93 22.23
C SER A 321 0.57 19.42 23.40
N GLY A 322 0.10 20.41 24.16
CA GLY A 322 0.80 20.97 25.32
C GLY A 322 0.59 20.20 26.64
N ALA A 323 -0.56 19.53 26.82
CA ALA A 323 -0.88 18.78 28.03
C ALA A 323 -0.01 17.53 28.27
N THR A 324 0.71 17.04 27.26
CA THR A 324 1.62 15.89 27.35
C THR A 324 2.98 16.20 27.98
N HIS A 325 3.21 17.44 28.45
CA HIS A 325 4.44 17.89 29.09
C HIS A 325 4.36 18.11 30.62
N ALA A 326 3.22 17.83 31.27
CA ALA A 326 3.10 17.97 32.72
C ALA A 326 3.46 16.66 33.45
N PRO A 327 4.52 16.61 34.29
CA PRO A 327 4.78 15.47 35.15
C PRO A 327 3.74 15.46 36.27
N THR A 328 2.83 14.48 36.26
CA THR A 328 1.96 14.22 37.42
C THR A 328 2.82 13.68 38.57
N HIS A 329 2.87 14.45 39.65
CA HIS A 329 3.53 14.11 40.91
C HIS A 329 3.17 12.70 41.42
N GLY A 330 4.19 11.99 41.93
CA GLY A 330 4.00 10.98 42.98
C GLY A 330 4.38 9.54 42.65
N SER A 331 5.61 9.26 42.21
CA SER A 331 6.23 7.93 42.33
C SER A 331 7.73 8.05 42.14
N GLN A 332 8.50 7.92 43.22
CA GLN A 332 9.96 8.11 43.20
C GLN A 332 10.74 6.95 42.55
N HIS A 333 10.10 5.91 42.00
CA HIS A 333 10.80 4.73 41.47
C HIS A 333 10.29 4.27 40.10
N ALA A 334 10.36 5.14 39.08
CA ALA A 334 10.29 4.70 37.69
C ALA A 334 11.37 5.43 36.87
N ARG A 335 12.29 4.65 36.27
CA ARG A 335 13.23 5.14 35.25
C ARG A 335 12.42 5.89 34.19
N SER A 336 12.76 7.15 33.93
CA SER A 336 12.07 8.02 32.98
C SER A 336 12.17 7.47 31.56
N LEU A 337 11.10 6.86 31.07
CA LEU A 337 10.90 6.65 29.63
C LEU A 337 10.68 8.02 28.95
N PRO A 338 11.17 8.24 27.71
CA PRO A 338 10.92 9.46 26.98
C PRO A 338 9.41 9.68 26.74
N PRO A 339 8.94 10.93 26.66
CA PRO A 339 7.52 11.24 26.49
C PRO A 339 6.98 10.64 25.19
N VAL A 340 5.84 9.92 25.28
CA VAL A 340 5.16 9.33 24.12
C VAL A 340 4.59 10.45 23.24
N ARG A 341 5.12 10.62 22.03
CA ARG A 341 4.59 11.57 21.02
C ARG A 341 3.33 10.98 20.39
N LEU A 342 2.18 11.64 20.55
CA LEU A 342 0.89 11.25 19.97
C LEU A 342 0.77 11.73 18.52
N ARG A 343 0.22 10.89 17.62
CA ARG A 343 0.16 11.18 16.18
C ARG A 343 -1.11 11.93 15.76
N GLY A 344 -2.23 11.63 16.40
CA GLY A 344 -3.54 12.20 16.12
C GLY A 344 -3.51 13.72 16.12
N PRO A 345 -2.86 14.39 17.11
CA PRO A 345 -2.70 15.83 17.05
C PRO A 345 -1.95 16.33 15.80
N ALA A 346 -0.85 15.69 15.43
CA ALA A 346 -0.09 16.10 14.26
C ALA A 346 -0.83 15.81 12.94
N LEU A 347 -1.60 14.72 12.85
CA LEU A 347 -2.49 14.45 11.72
C LEU A 347 -3.67 15.43 11.66
N ALA A 348 -4.22 15.82 12.81
CA ALA A 348 -5.25 16.83 12.92
C ALA A 348 -4.76 18.19 12.40
N ALA A 349 -3.49 18.55 12.63
CA ALA A 349 -2.88 19.75 12.05
C ALA A 349 -2.88 19.72 10.51
N VAL A 350 -2.53 18.58 9.90
CA VAL A 350 -2.55 18.39 8.45
C VAL A 350 -3.97 18.49 7.88
N ASP A 351 -4.96 17.87 8.51
CA ASP A 351 -6.37 17.97 8.08
C ASP A 351 -6.95 19.38 8.24
N LEU A 352 -6.58 20.12 9.30
CA LEU A 352 -6.93 21.54 9.42
C LEU A 352 -6.35 22.35 8.26
N ALA A 353 -5.06 22.17 7.96
CA ALA A 353 -4.40 22.87 6.87
C ALA A 353 -5.07 22.55 5.51
N LYS A 354 -5.42 21.28 5.28
CA LYS A 354 -6.16 20.84 4.08
C LYS A 354 -7.53 21.53 3.96
N ARG A 355 -8.30 21.58 5.04
CA ARG A 355 -9.65 22.20 5.02
C ARG A 355 -9.60 23.71 4.86
N ARG A 356 -8.63 24.39 5.48
CA ARG A 356 -8.39 25.83 5.26
C ARG A 356 -8.08 26.12 3.80
N LEU A 357 -7.26 25.28 3.18
CA LEU A 357 -6.95 25.32 1.75
C LEU A 357 -8.22 25.18 0.90
N SER A 358 -9.06 24.17 1.15
CA SER A 358 -10.31 23.96 0.41
C SER A 358 -11.31 25.13 0.53
N LEU A 359 -11.27 25.86 1.65
CA LEU A 359 -12.11 27.04 1.88
C LEU A 359 -11.50 28.36 1.38
N GLY A 360 -10.28 28.33 0.81
CA GLY A 360 -9.59 29.52 0.32
C GLY A 360 -9.19 30.51 1.43
N LEU A 361 -9.06 30.03 2.68
CA LEU A 361 -8.71 30.88 3.82
C LEU A 361 -7.21 31.19 3.83
N ALA A 362 -6.86 32.48 3.81
CA ALA A 362 -5.48 32.94 3.96
C ALA A 362 -5.00 32.80 5.42
N ASP A 363 -3.71 32.53 5.61
CA ASP A 363 -3.11 32.55 6.94
C ASP A 363 -2.93 33.99 7.46
N GLN A 364 -2.81 34.18 8.78
CA GLN A 364 -2.78 35.49 9.46
C GLN A 364 -1.67 36.45 8.95
N ARG A 365 -0.71 35.94 8.15
CA ARG A 365 0.41 36.69 7.59
C ARG A 365 0.15 37.30 6.20
N GLY A 366 -1.04 37.13 5.62
CA GLY A 366 -1.44 37.84 4.40
C GLY A 366 -0.57 37.59 3.17
N LYS A 367 0.26 36.53 3.16
CA LYS A 367 1.12 36.15 2.04
C LYS A 367 0.71 34.78 1.50
N CYS A 368 0.28 34.80 0.25
CA CYS A 368 0.14 33.71 -0.72
C CYS A 368 -0.83 32.54 -0.39
N ASN A 369 -1.92 32.53 -1.16
CA ASN A 369 -2.59 31.35 -1.74
C ASN A 369 -1.91 29.98 -1.50
N SER A 370 -2.62 29.11 -0.79
CA SER A 370 -3.08 27.82 -1.34
C SER A 370 -2.15 26.59 -1.53
N SER A 371 -1.04 26.39 -0.81
CA SER A 371 -0.39 25.06 -0.74
C SER A 371 0.70 24.96 0.32
N LEU A 372 1.38 26.08 0.59
CA LEU A 372 2.55 26.15 1.48
C LEU A 372 2.22 25.75 2.93
N GLY A 373 1.14 26.26 3.53
CA GLY A 373 0.78 25.90 4.91
C GLY A 373 0.40 24.43 5.11
N LEU A 374 -0.15 23.79 4.06
CA LEU A 374 -0.36 22.34 4.05
C LEU A 374 0.99 21.61 3.95
N ALA A 375 1.87 22.05 3.06
CA ALA A 375 3.22 21.49 2.92
C ALA A 375 4.04 21.62 4.22
N GLU A 376 3.97 22.76 4.93
CA GLU A 376 4.59 22.99 6.23
C GLU A 376 4.03 22.07 7.32
N SER A 377 2.71 21.90 7.37
CA SER A 377 2.07 20.99 8.35
C SER A 377 2.46 19.53 8.10
N ILE A 378 2.56 19.14 6.81
CA ILE A 378 3.05 17.84 6.37
C ILE A 378 4.52 17.66 6.75
N ALA A 379 5.36 18.67 6.49
CA ALA A 379 6.78 18.65 6.83
C ALA A 379 6.98 18.57 8.35
N ALA A 380 6.21 19.31 9.15
CA ALA A 380 6.26 19.27 10.61
C ALA A 380 5.83 17.91 11.18
N TYR A 381 4.82 17.28 10.57
CA TYR A 381 4.45 15.91 10.88
C TYR A 381 5.62 14.94 10.61
N PHE A 382 6.29 15.06 9.47
CA PHE A 382 7.44 14.20 9.15
C PHE A 382 8.69 14.51 9.97
N ALA A 383 8.96 15.76 10.32
CA ALA A 383 10.02 16.09 11.26
C ALA A 383 9.76 15.49 12.66
N SER A 384 8.49 15.35 13.04
CA SER A 384 8.13 14.82 14.36
C SER A 384 8.12 13.29 14.44
N PHE A 385 7.90 12.60 13.31
CA PHE A 385 7.64 11.16 13.24
C PHE A 385 8.41 10.41 12.14
N GLY A 386 9.30 11.07 11.40
CA GLY A 386 9.95 10.56 10.18
C GLY A 386 11.47 10.41 10.23
N ASP A 387 12.12 10.63 11.38
CA ASP A 387 13.57 10.44 11.52
C ASP A 387 13.96 8.96 11.31
N SER A 388 14.84 8.73 10.34
CA SER A 388 15.14 7.44 9.71
C SER A 388 16.14 6.55 10.46
N ALA A 389 16.02 6.46 11.79
CA ALA A 389 16.97 5.69 12.60
C ALA A 389 16.58 4.21 12.80
N SER A 390 15.32 3.81 12.54
CA SER A 390 14.86 2.43 12.75
C SER A 390 13.95 1.90 11.63
N TYR A 391 13.85 0.58 11.49
CA TYR A 391 12.88 -0.08 10.58
C TYR A 391 11.43 0.38 10.82
N ARG A 392 11.09 0.73 12.06
CA ARG A 392 9.77 1.30 12.41
C ARG A 392 9.58 2.70 11.86
N ASP A 393 10.64 3.48 11.68
CA ASP A 393 10.58 4.85 11.16
C ASP A 393 10.54 4.87 9.62
N LEU A 394 11.17 3.90 8.97
CA LEU A 394 11.03 3.69 7.52
C LEU A 394 9.56 3.46 7.11
N ARG A 395 8.82 2.65 7.89
CA ARG A 395 7.39 2.45 7.63
C ARG A 395 6.56 3.72 7.82
N ARG A 396 6.97 4.61 8.74
CA ARG A 396 6.33 5.92 8.95
C ARG A 396 6.54 6.82 7.75
N ARG A 397 7.75 6.79 7.20
CA ARG A 397 8.08 7.50 5.96
C ARG A 397 7.36 6.93 4.76
N VAL A 398 7.11 5.63 4.66
CA VAL A 398 6.29 5.07 3.57
C VAL A 398 4.84 5.55 3.66
N SER A 399 4.25 5.54 4.86
CA SER A 399 2.92 6.12 5.09
C SER A 399 2.86 7.62 4.77
N ALA A 400 3.99 8.33 4.85
CA ALA A 400 4.11 9.72 4.41
C ALA A 400 3.78 9.87 2.93
N PHE A 401 4.44 9.07 2.11
CA PHE A 401 4.31 9.09 0.66
C PHE A 401 2.88 8.73 0.24
N GLN A 402 2.27 7.75 0.90
CA GLN A 402 0.87 7.40 0.68
C GLN A 402 -0.08 8.56 0.99
N ILE A 403 0.10 9.23 2.14
CA ILE A 403 -0.72 10.39 2.49
C ILE A 403 -0.52 11.52 1.47
N GLN A 404 0.71 11.75 0.99
CA GLN A 404 0.96 12.74 -0.05
C GLN A 404 0.20 12.39 -1.34
N GLU A 405 0.26 11.13 -1.78
CA GLU A 405 -0.46 10.64 -2.96
C GLU A 405 -1.98 10.77 -2.80
N ASP A 406 -2.55 10.41 -1.64
CA ASP A 406 -3.97 10.60 -1.30
C ASP A 406 -4.40 12.08 -1.32
N LEU A 407 -3.44 12.99 -1.12
CA LEU A 407 -3.64 14.44 -1.20
C LEU A 407 -3.43 15.00 -2.61
N GLY A 408 -3.12 14.15 -3.60
CA GLY A 408 -2.79 14.55 -4.96
C GLY A 408 -1.41 15.21 -5.09
N MET A 409 -0.47 14.85 -4.21
CA MET A 409 0.88 15.40 -4.15
C MET A 409 1.96 14.32 -4.36
N PRO A 410 3.02 14.59 -5.15
CA PRO A 410 3.27 15.82 -5.89
C PRO A 410 2.32 15.97 -7.08
N VAL A 411 2.06 17.21 -7.48
CA VAL A 411 1.37 17.49 -8.74
C VAL A 411 2.33 17.12 -9.86
N LEU A 412 2.01 16.05 -10.59
CA LEU A 412 2.82 15.58 -11.73
C LEU A 412 2.50 16.45 -12.96
N VAL A 413 3.49 17.21 -13.43
CA VAL A 413 3.33 18.14 -14.56
C VAL A 413 3.92 17.55 -15.84
N SER A 414 4.91 16.67 -15.71
CA SER A 414 5.61 16.00 -16.82
C SER A 414 5.85 14.51 -16.56
N ALA A 415 6.23 13.77 -17.61
CA ALA A 415 6.60 12.37 -17.49
C ALA A 415 7.90 12.21 -16.69
N GLU A 416 8.82 13.17 -16.83
CA GLU A 416 10.08 13.25 -16.10
C GLU A 416 9.86 13.44 -14.59
N ASP A 417 8.89 14.27 -14.19
CA ASP A 417 8.54 14.45 -12.76
C ASP A 417 8.06 13.14 -12.13
N ALA A 418 7.25 12.39 -12.88
CA ALA A 418 6.73 11.11 -12.44
C ALA A 418 7.85 10.04 -12.36
N GLU A 419 8.79 10.03 -13.31
CA GLU A 419 9.97 9.15 -13.24
C GLU A 419 10.89 9.49 -12.06
N ALA A 420 11.16 10.77 -11.80
CA ALA A 420 11.96 11.20 -10.65
C ALA A 420 11.32 10.79 -9.33
N ARG A 421 9.98 10.88 -9.24
CA ARG A 421 9.22 10.41 -8.10
C ARG A 421 9.31 8.88 -7.95
N ALA A 422 9.21 8.13 -9.05
CA ALA A 422 9.40 6.68 -9.05
C ALA A 422 10.80 6.30 -8.53
N ALA A 423 11.86 6.97 -9.01
CA ALA A 423 13.23 6.73 -8.58
C ALA A 423 13.42 6.98 -7.08
N THR A 424 12.83 8.05 -6.54
CA THR A 424 12.85 8.35 -5.10
C THR A 424 12.24 7.22 -4.27
N LEU A 425 11.10 6.69 -4.72
CA LEU A 425 10.40 5.59 -4.05
C LEU A 425 11.21 4.28 -4.10
N VAL A 426 11.86 3.98 -5.24
CA VAL A 426 12.75 2.82 -5.38
C VAL A 426 13.97 2.94 -4.47
N ALA A 427 14.59 4.11 -4.39
CA ALA A 427 15.72 4.36 -3.50
C ALA A 427 15.34 4.17 -2.03
N LEU A 428 14.14 4.63 -1.63
CA LEU A 428 13.62 4.40 -0.29
C LEU A 428 13.41 2.91 0.00
N HIS A 429 12.89 2.14 -0.96
CA HIS A 429 12.77 0.69 -0.84
C HIS A 429 14.13 0.01 -0.66
N ALA A 430 15.14 0.40 -1.46
CA ALA A 430 16.49 -0.17 -1.37
C ALA A 430 17.12 0.06 0.01
N ARG A 431 16.99 1.28 0.56
CA ARG A 431 17.43 1.60 1.93
C ARG A 431 16.72 0.75 2.99
N ALA A 432 15.42 0.53 2.82
CA ALA A 432 14.65 -0.30 3.73
C ALA A 432 15.00 -1.80 3.63
N ALA A 433 15.36 -2.27 2.44
CA ALA A 433 15.82 -3.64 2.24
C ALA A 433 17.18 -3.89 2.93
N ALA A 434 18.10 -2.92 2.89
CA ALA A 434 19.37 -2.99 3.61
C ALA A 434 19.17 -3.04 5.13
N ALA A 435 18.37 -2.11 5.70
CA ALA A 435 18.03 -2.12 7.12
C ALA A 435 17.31 -3.41 7.56
N ALA A 436 16.52 -4.03 6.68
CA ALA A 436 15.83 -5.27 6.96
C ALA A 436 16.77 -6.50 7.04
N GLN A 437 17.91 -6.47 6.35
CA GLN A 437 18.92 -7.54 6.45
C GLN A 437 19.64 -7.48 7.80
N GLU A 438 19.91 -6.29 8.31
CA GLU A 438 20.52 -6.08 9.63
C GLU A 438 19.61 -6.55 10.78
N GLU A 439 18.29 -6.37 10.65
CA GLU A 439 17.31 -6.81 11.67
C GLU A 439 16.89 -8.29 11.58
N GLN A 440 17.42 -9.09 10.63
CA GLN A 440 17.07 -10.51 10.43
C GLN A 440 15.55 -10.78 10.31
N LEU A 441 14.82 -9.95 9.57
CA LEU A 441 13.38 -10.12 9.38
C LEU A 441 13.02 -11.49 8.77
N ASP A 442 11.94 -12.10 9.28
CA ASP A 442 11.42 -13.36 8.75
C ASP A 442 11.10 -13.19 7.24
N PRO A 443 11.49 -14.14 6.37
CA PRO A 443 11.14 -14.12 4.94
C PRO A 443 9.63 -14.04 4.65
N LYS A 444 8.78 -14.42 5.62
CA LYS A 444 7.32 -14.32 5.53
C LYS A 444 6.78 -12.97 6.01
N GLU A 445 7.60 -12.15 6.62
CA GLU A 445 7.24 -10.81 6.99
C GLU A 445 7.36 -9.86 5.81
N ARG A 446 6.43 -8.92 5.76
CA ARG A 446 6.39 -7.88 4.75
C ARG A 446 7.53 -6.88 5.00
N GLY A 447 8.18 -6.37 3.95
CA GLY A 447 9.18 -5.33 4.10
C GLY A 447 8.56 -3.99 4.51
N ALA A 448 9.33 -3.15 5.21
CA ALA A 448 8.87 -1.84 5.68
C ALA A 448 8.49 -0.88 4.55
N ALA A 449 8.99 -1.12 3.33
CA ALA A 449 8.82 -0.22 2.19
C ALA A 449 8.34 -0.92 0.91
N ASP A 450 7.80 -2.14 0.97
CA ASP A 450 7.32 -2.85 -0.24
C ASP A 450 6.26 -2.04 -1.02
N GLU A 451 5.48 -1.22 -0.30
CA GLU A 451 4.51 -0.26 -0.89
C GLU A 451 5.18 0.71 -1.86
N CYS A 452 6.44 1.08 -1.64
CA CYS A 452 7.16 2.03 -2.48
C CYS A 452 7.40 1.51 -3.89
N LEU A 453 7.62 0.20 -4.08
CA LEU A 453 7.78 -0.35 -5.43
C LEU A 453 6.45 -0.40 -6.19
N ALA A 454 5.35 -0.69 -5.49
CA ALA A 454 4.03 -0.50 -6.06
C ALA A 454 3.83 0.96 -6.45
N MET A 455 4.18 1.92 -5.58
CA MET A 455 4.02 3.37 -5.82
C MET A 455 4.87 3.84 -7.00
N ALA A 456 6.11 3.36 -7.07
CA ALA A 456 6.98 3.61 -8.21
C ALA A 456 6.41 3.05 -9.52
N ALA A 457 5.83 1.85 -9.52
CA ALA A 457 5.13 1.30 -10.67
C ALA A 457 3.92 2.16 -11.08
N GLY A 458 3.18 2.71 -10.11
CA GLY A 458 2.12 3.68 -10.34
C GLY A 458 2.61 4.99 -10.96
N MET A 459 3.73 5.52 -10.48
CA MET A 459 4.37 6.71 -11.05
C MET A 459 4.87 6.48 -12.48
N LEU A 460 5.42 5.30 -12.79
CA LEU A 460 5.81 4.93 -14.16
C LEU A 460 4.59 4.81 -15.10
N LEU A 461 3.46 4.33 -14.58
CA LEU A 461 2.19 4.33 -15.31
C LEU A 461 1.66 5.76 -15.54
N ALA A 462 1.81 6.66 -14.55
CA ALA A 462 1.48 8.07 -14.70
C ALA A 462 2.37 8.75 -15.75
N ALA A 463 3.68 8.47 -15.73
CA ALA A 463 4.63 8.94 -16.74
C ALA A 463 4.24 8.47 -18.16
N TRP A 464 3.82 7.21 -18.30
CA TRP A 464 3.30 6.68 -19.57
C TRP A 464 2.07 7.43 -20.10
N ARG A 465 1.21 7.95 -19.21
CA ARG A 465 0.03 8.74 -19.61
C ARG A 465 0.36 10.17 -19.99
N LEU A 466 1.29 10.78 -19.26
CA LEU A 466 1.72 12.16 -19.47
C LEU A 466 2.54 12.31 -20.75
N GLU A 467 3.08 11.20 -21.27
CA GLU A 467 3.78 11.18 -22.54
C GLU A 467 2.85 11.45 -23.73
N ARG A 468 3.20 12.46 -24.54
CA ARG A 468 2.42 12.88 -25.72
C ARG A 468 2.38 11.85 -26.86
N SER A 469 3.12 10.75 -26.76
CA SER A 469 3.14 9.65 -27.73
C SER A 469 2.85 8.31 -27.02
N PRO A 470 1.59 7.92 -26.82
CA PRO A 470 1.16 6.74 -26.04
C PRO A 470 1.51 5.37 -26.66
N ARG A 471 2.49 5.30 -27.57
CA ARG A 471 2.82 4.13 -28.40
C ARG A 471 3.97 3.27 -27.87
N SER A 472 4.70 3.72 -26.83
CA SER A 472 5.81 2.95 -26.25
C SER A 472 5.38 2.21 -24.97
N PRO A 473 5.37 0.86 -24.95
CA PRO A 473 5.06 0.09 -23.74
C PRO A 473 6.23 0.09 -22.73
N TYR A 474 7.32 0.80 -23.01
CA TYR A 474 8.57 0.74 -22.24
C TYR A 474 8.37 0.97 -20.73
N ARG A 475 7.65 2.03 -20.35
CA ARG A 475 7.39 2.35 -18.94
C ARG A 475 6.49 1.34 -18.24
N LEU A 476 5.55 0.73 -18.95
CA LEU A 476 4.70 -0.35 -18.43
C LEU A 476 5.54 -1.60 -18.14
N LEU A 477 6.50 -1.91 -19.01
CA LEU A 477 7.42 -3.02 -18.83
C LEU A 477 8.45 -2.76 -17.72
N GLN A 478 8.95 -1.52 -17.59
CA GLN A 478 9.78 -1.11 -16.45
C GLN A 478 9.04 -1.26 -15.13
N ALA A 479 7.78 -0.80 -15.08
CA ALA A 479 6.92 -0.95 -13.92
C ALA A 479 6.73 -2.42 -13.55
N LEU A 480 6.48 -3.30 -14.54
CA LEU A 480 6.33 -4.72 -14.31
C LEU A 480 7.64 -5.38 -13.82
N ALA A 481 8.77 -5.07 -14.45
CA ALA A 481 10.08 -5.59 -14.06
C ALA A 481 10.44 -5.19 -12.61
N LEU A 482 10.11 -3.96 -12.22
CA LEU A 482 10.30 -3.48 -10.86
C LEU A 482 9.50 -4.30 -9.84
N LEU A 483 8.24 -4.61 -10.15
CA LEU A 483 7.38 -5.40 -9.27
C LEU A 483 7.84 -6.85 -9.18
N GLU A 484 8.23 -7.48 -10.29
CA GLU A 484 8.77 -8.85 -10.28
C GLU A 484 10.08 -8.94 -9.48
N ALA A 485 11.00 -7.96 -9.66
CA ALA A 485 12.22 -7.89 -8.87
C ALA A 485 11.94 -7.74 -7.36
N GLY A 486 10.98 -6.89 -6.99
CA GLY A 486 10.53 -6.75 -5.60
C GLY A 486 9.96 -8.05 -5.03
N GLN A 487 9.20 -8.81 -5.83
CA GLN A 487 8.64 -10.10 -5.43
C GLN A 487 9.71 -11.18 -5.26
N MET A 488 10.81 -11.13 -6.02
CA MET A 488 11.94 -12.04 -5.84
C MET A 488 12.64 -11.81 -4.50
N ALA A 489 12.81 -10.53 -4.10
CA ALA A 489 13.34 -10.18 -2.80
C ALA A 489 12.34 -10.49 -1.66
N ARG A 490 11.04 -10.28 -1.90
CA ARG A 490 9.96 -10.46 -0.91
C ARG A 490 8.74 -11.13 -1.54
N ALA A 491 8.75 -12.46 -1.57
CA ALA A 491 7.70 -13.26 -2.21
C ALA A 491 6.31 -13.14 -1.55
N VAL A 492 6.21 -12.62 -0.33
CA VAL A 492 4.93 -12.55 0.43
C VAL A 492 4.21 -11.21 0.30
N SER A 493 4.77 -10.26 -0.47
CA SER A 493 4.22 -8.89 -0.52
C SER A 493 2.95 -8.77 -1.37
N ALA A 494 1.81 -8.53 -0.70
CA ALA A 494 0.52 -8.35 -1.36
C ALA A 494 0.45 -7.14 -2.31
N PRO A 495 0.94 -5.94 -1.97
CA PRO A 495 0.90 -4.79 -2.87
C PRO A 495 1.63 -5.04 -4.19
N LEU A 496 2.79 -5.71 -4.15
CA LEU A 496 3.56 -6.01 -5.35
C LEU A 496 2.81 -6.94 -6.29
N ARG A 497 2.22 -8.01 -5.74
CA ARG A 497 1.48 -9.00 -6.51
C ARG A 497 0.17 -8.46 -7.07
N LEU A 498 -0.55 -7.64 -6.30
CA LEU A 498 -1.78 -6.99 -6.77
C LEU A 498 -1.47 -6.00 -7.90
N ALA A 499 -0.42 -5.18 -7.75
CA ALA A 499 0.04 -4.27 -8.79
C ALA A 499 0.52 -5.03 -10.04
N ALA A 500 1.26 -6.13 -9.88
CA ALA A 500 1.71 -6.97 -10.98
C ALA A 500 0.53 -7.62 -11.70
N ALA A 501 -0.45 -8.15 -10.96
CA ALA A 501 -1.67 -8.72 -11.53
C ALA A 501 -2.43 -7.69 -12.39
N ALA A 502 -2.55 -6.45 -11.91
CA ALA A 502 -3.17 -5.36 -12.65
C ALA A 502 -2.40 -5.02 -13.94
N LEU A 503 -1.07 -4.88 -13.86
CA LEU A 503 -0.22 -4.60 -15.04
C LEU A 503 -0.22 -5.75 -16.05
N TYR A 504 -0.18 -7.00 -15.60
CA TYR A 504 -0.33 -8.17 -16.48
C TYR A 504 -1.69 -8.18 -17.17
N GLY A 505 -2.76 -7.81 -16.45
CA GLY A 505 -4.09 -7.64 -17.04
C GLY A 505 -4.10 -6.57 -18.13
N LEU A 506 -3.50 -5.41 -17.88
CA LEU A 506 -3.36 -4.31 -18.84
C LEU A 506 -2.56 -4.70 -20.08
N LEU A 507 -1.51 -5.50 -19.92
CA LEU A 507 -0.65 -5.97 -21.01
C LEU A 507 -1.25 -7.15 -21.80
N GLY A 508 -2.46 -7.60 -21.45
CA GLY A 508 -3.13 -8.71 -22.13
C GLY A 508 -2.55 -10.09 -21.78
N ALA A 509 -1.95 -10.24 -20.60
CA ALA A 509 -1.36 -11.48 -20.10
C ALA A 509 -2.15 -12.05 -18.90
N PRO A 510 -3.39 -12.54 -19.10
CA PRO A 510 -4.26 -12.89 -17.98
C PRO A 510 -3.86 -14.16 -17.23
N GLU A 511 -3.10 -15.08 -17.83
CA GLU A 511 -2.56 -16.25 -17.11
C GLU A 511 -1.50 -15.84 -16.09
N ALA A 512 -0.66 -14.85 -16.43
CA ALA A 512 0.30 -14.27 -15.50
C ALA A 512 -0.42 -13.50 -14.39
N ALA A 513 -1.46 -12.71 -14.73
CA ALA A 513 -2.31 -12.06 -13.74
C ALA A 513 -2.99 -13.07 -12.79
N ALA A 514 -3.47 -14.20 -13.33
CA ALA A 514 -4.05 -15.27 -12.53
C ALA A 514 -3.02 -15.93 -11.61
N ALA A 515 -1.80 -16.17 -12.09
CA ALA A 515 -0.71 -16.73 -11.29
C ALA A 515 -0.37 -15.84 -10.09
N GLN A 516 -0.35 -14.52 -10.28
CA GLN A 516 -0.11 -13.56 -9.20
C GLN A 516 -1.18 -13.64 -8.09
N LEU A 517 -2.46 -13.69 -8.47
CA LEU A 517 -3.56 -13.83 -7.51
C LEU A 517 -3.63 -15.22 -6.85
N ALA A 518 -3.30 -16.29 -7.60
CA ALA A 518 -3.19 -17.63 -7.05
C ALA A 518 -2.09 -17.70 -5.98
N ALA A 519 -0.96 -17.02 -6.21
CA ALA A 519 0.13 -16.95 -5.26
C ALA A 519 -0.25 -16.17 -3.98
N LEU A 520 -1.19 -15.22 -4.06
CA LEU A 520 -1.80 -14.54 -2.89
C LEU A 520 -2.83 -15.39 -2.13
N ASN A 521 -3.18 -16.57 -2.64
CA ASN A 521 -4.13 -17.48 -2.00
C ASN A 521 -5.51 -16.83 -1.75
N VAL A 522 -5.99 -16.03 -2.70
CA VAL A 522 -7.27 -15.31 -2.65
C VAL A 522 -8.43 -16.29 -2.42
N LYS A 523 -9.17 -16.09 -1.32
CA LYS A 523 -10.24 -17.00 -0.88
C LYS A 523 -11.49 -16.28 -0.39
N ASN A 524 -12.61 -16.99 -0.42
CA ASN A 524 -13.90 -16.54 0.16
C ASN A 524 -14.29 -15.14 -0.34
N ILE A 525 -14.54 -14.19 0.56
CA ILE A 525 -14.97 -12.82 0.24
C ILE A 525 -13.93 -12.05 -0.61
N GLN A 526 -12.67 -12.47 -0.60
CA GLN A 526 -11.63 -11.87 -1.45
C GLN A 526 -11.89 -12.14 -2.94
N ILE A 527 -12.62 -13.21 -3.27
CA ILE A 527 -13.04 -13.47 -4.66
C ILE A 527 -13.95 -12.34 -5.13
N ASP A 528 -14.95 -11.97 -4.34
CA ASP A 528 -15.93 -10.92 -4.70
C ASP A 528 -15.29 -9.53 -4.78
N THR A 529 -14.32 -9.25 -3.90
CA THR A 529 -13.70 -7.93 -3.73
C THR A 529 -12.46 -7.70 -4.61
N VAL A 530 -11.64 -8.72 -4.87
CA VAL A 530 -10.36 -8.57 -5.61
C VAL A 530 -10.46 -9.06 -7.05
N THR A 531 -11.05 -10.23 -7.30
CA THR A 531 -10.94 -10.87 -8.63
C THR A 531 -11.79 -10.18 -9.71
N GLY A 532 -12.91 -9.56 -9.31
CA GLY A 532 -13.89 -8.97 -10.21
C GLY A 532 -13.35 -7.82 -11.07
N HIS A 533 -12.52 -6.94 -10.51
CA HIS A 533 -11.97 -5.80 -11.23
C HIS A 533 -10.56 -6.03 -11.80
N LEU A 534 -9.76 -6.94 -11.21
CA LEU A 534 -8.37 -7.16 -11.62
C LEU A 534 -8.21 -8.26 -12.68
N LEU A 535 -8.92 -9.37 -12.51
CA LEU A 535 -8.63 -10.59 -13.27
C LEU A 535 -9.72 -10.92 -14.27
N LEU A 536 -10.98 -10.74 -13.88
CA LEU A 536 -12.11 -11.06 -14.75
C LEU A 536 -12.02 -10.29 -16.08
N PRO A 537 -11.84 -8.95 -16.12
CA PRO A 537 -11.77 -8.21 -17.39
C PRO A 537 -10.66 -8.70 -18.34
N ALA A 538 -9.48 -9.01 -17.79
CA ALA A 538 -8.35 -9.51 -18.56
C ALA A 538 -8.61 -10.92 -19.14
N LEU A 539 -9.27 -11.80 -18.38
CA LEU A 539 -9.63 -13.14 -18.84
C LEU A 539 -10.74 -13.10 -19.92
N LEU A 540 -11.62 -12.10 -19.88
CA LEU A 540 -12.68 -11.92 -20.90
C LEU A 540 -12.14 -11.48 -22.25
N ALA A 541 -11.04 -10.75 -22.24
CA ALA A 541 -10.36 -10.30 -23.45
C ALA A 541 -9.69 -11.44 -24.24
N VAL A 542 -9.46 -12.61 -23.62
CA VAL A 542 -8.79 -13.74 -24.30
C VAL A 542 -9.80 -14.68 -24.98
N PRO A 543 -9.61 -15.02 -26.27
CA PRO A 543 -10.59 -15.79 -27.05
C PRO A 543 -10.83 -17.22 -26.56
N CYS A 544 -9.84 -17.86 -25.91
CA CYS A 544 -9.81 -19.31 -25.67
C CYS A 544 -9.61 -19.69 -24.20
N GLY A 545 -10.67 -20.20 -23.55
CA GLY A 545 -10.68 -21.24 -22.51
C GLY A 545 -9.52 -21.35 -21.49
N ALA A 546 -8.99 -20.25 -20.97
CA ALA A 546 -7.93 -20.31 -19.97
C ALA A 546 -8.41 -21.09 -18.73
N LYS A 547 -7.61 -22.06 -18.26
CA LYS A 547 -7.88 -22.82 -17.02
C LYS A 547 -8.18 -21.89 -15.84
N ALA A 548 -7.47 -20.76 -15.77
CA ALA A 548 -7.67 -19.71 -14.79
C ALA A 548 -9.11 -19.13 -14.81
N LEU A 549 -9.71 -18.95 -15.99
CA LEU A 549 -11.09 -18.47 -16.10
C LEU A 549 -12.07 -19.48 -15.51
N ALA A 550 -11.93 -20.76 -15.82
CA ALA A 550 -12.79 -21.80 -15.25
C ALA A 550 -12.69 -21.86 -13.70
N GLU A 551 -11.48 -21.74 -13.16
CA GLU A 551 -11.23 -21.76 -11.71
C GLU A 551 -11.86 -20.55 -11.00
N VAL A 552 -11.68 -19.34 -11.54
CA VAL A 552 -12.26 -18.11 -10.96
C VAL A 552 -13.79 -18.14 -11.01
N LEU A 553 -14.36 -18.55 -12.15
CA LEU A 553 -15.82 -18.67 -12.30
C LEU A 553 -16.40 -19.72 -11.33
N ALA A 554 -15.73 -20.85 -11.15
CA ALA A 554 -16.13 -21.86 -10.18
C ALA A 554 -16.04 -21.35 -8.73
N ALA A 555 -14.99 -20.61 -8.41
CA ALA A 555 -14.78 -20.02 -7.09
C ALA A 555 -15.86 -18.97 -6.75
N ALA A 556 -16.18 -18.07 -7.69
CA ALA A 556 -17.23 -17.06 -7.52
C ALA A 556 -18.63 -17.69 -7.33
N LYS A 557 -18.96 -18.72 -8.13
CA LYS A 557 -20.21 -19.49 -7.96
C LYS A 557 -20.27 -20.19 -6.61
N SER A 558 -19.18 -20.81 -6.20
CA SER A 558 -19.06 -21.51 -4.92
C SER A 558 -19.24 -20.56 -3.74
N LEU A 559 -18.62 -19.37 -3.78
CA LEU A 559 -18.79 -18.34 -2.75
C LEU A 559 -20.26 -17.99 -2.53
N ARG A 560 -20.98 -17.66 -3.60
CA ARG A 560 -22.40 -17.29 -3.52
C ARG A 560 -23.25 -18.45 -3.01
N ALA A 561 -23.06 -19.66 -3.52
CA ALA A 561 -23.81 -20.83 -3.10
C ALA A 561 -23.55 -21.22 -1.63
N ASN A 562 -22.30 -21.13 -1.18
CA ASN A 562 -21.95 -21.39 0.22
C ASN A 562 -22.55 -20.34 1.14
N HIS A 563 -22.43 -19.06 0.77
CA HIS A 563 -23.00 -17.98 1.58
C HIS A 563 -24.52 -18.11 1.71
N LEU A 564 -25.24 -18.37 0.62
CA LEU A 564 -26.70 -18.57 0.67
C LEU A 564 -27.12 -19.71 1.59
N ARG A 565 -26.33 -20.80 1.65
CA ARG A 565 -26.60 -21.95 2.54
C ARG A 565 -26.30 -21.68 4.01
N GLU A 566 -25.35 -20.78 4.29
CA GLU A 566 -24.86 -20.51 5.65
C GLU A 566 -25.51 -19.28 6.29
N ALA A 567 -25.95 -18.31 5.49
CA ALA A 567 -26.49 -17.03 5.97
C ALA A 567 -27.66 -17.22 6.96
N GLY A 568 -28.58 -18.13 6.66
CA GLY A 568 -29.69 -18.45 7.55
C GLY A 568 -29.25 -19.00 8.91
N THR A 569 -28.22 -19.85 8.93
CA THR A 569 -27.68 -20.38 10.19
C THR A 569 -26.92 -19.34 11.01
N SER A 570 -26.16 -18.46 10.36
CA SER A 570 -25.48 -17.36 11.05
C SER A 570 -26.49 -16.37 11.64
N LEU A 571 -27.57 -16.09 10.91
CA LEU A 571 -28.66 -15.23 11.37
C LEU A 571 -29.39 -15.82 12.58
N LEU A 572 -29.72 -17.12 12.54
CA LEU A 572 -30.35 -17.83 13.65
C LEU A 572 -29.46 -17.84 14.90
N ALA A 573 -28.16 -18.12 14.73
CA ALA A 573 -27.22 -18.09 15.83
C ALA A 573 -27.18 -16.70 16.48
N ALA A 574 -27.05 -15.63 15.69
CA ALA A 574 -27.06 -14.26 16.23
C ALA A 574 -28.33 -13.95 17.04
N MET A 575 -29.50 -14.40 16.57
CA MET A 575 -30.75 -14.26 17.33
C MET A 575 -30.75 -15.06 18.64
N GLN A 576 -30.24 -16.29 18.63
CA GLN A 576 -30.17 -17.16 19.81
C GLN A 576 -29.22 -16.63 20.90
N TRP A 577 -28.07 -16.08 20.47
CA TRP A 577 -27.08 -15.45 21.35
C TRP A 577 -27.44 -14.02 21.78
N GLY A 578 -28.51 -13.45 21.22
CA GLY A 578 -28.97 -12.09 21.55
C GLY A 578 -28.16 -10.96 20.90
N HIS A 579 -27.39 -11.23 19.85
CA HIS A 579 -26.60 -10.25 19.10
C HIS A 579 -27.44 -9.56 18.02
N TYR A 580 -28.44 -8.78 18.43
CA TYR A 580 -29.42 -8.20 17.52
C TYR A 580 -28.85 -7.16 16.55
N SER A 581 -27.79 -6.44 16.95
CA SER A 581 -27.06 -5.55 16.03
C SER A 581 -26.52 -6.33 14.82
N LYS A 582 -25.96 -7.53 15.07
CA LYS A 582 -25.40 -8.41 14.04
C LYS A 582 -26.44 -9.08 13.17
N VAL A 583 -27.65 -9.35 13.69
CA VAL A 583 -28.79 -9.81 12.89
C VAL A 583 -29.06 -8.84 11.72
N LEU A 584 -29.08 -7.54 12.01
CA LEU A 584 -29.31 -6.49 11.02
C LEU A 584 -28.14 -6.37 10.02
N GLU A 585 -26.90 -6.54 10.48
CA GLU A 585 -25.71 -6.52 9.62
C GLU A 585 -25.63 -7.75 8.70
N PHE A 586 -25.97 -8.94 9.19
CA PHE A 586 -25.94 -10.18 8.40
C PHE A 586 -26.94 -10.16 7.24
N VAL A 587 -28.15 -9.64 7.45
CA VAL A 587 -29.12 -9.47 6.36
C VAL A 587 -28.60 -8.47 5.33
N LYS A 588 -28.05 -7.33 5.77
CA LYS A 588 -27.44 -6.34 4.87
C LYS A 588 -26.27 -6.91 4.07
N PHE A 589 -25.43 -7.74 4.70
CA PHE A 589 -24.31 -8.39 4.05
C PHE A 589 -24.78 -9.41 2.99
N LYS A 590 -25.80 -10.21 3.32
CA LYS A 590 -26.45 -11.12 2.36
C LYS A 590 -26.97 -10.38 1.14
N GLU A 591 -27.79 -9.35 1.35
CA GLU A 591 -28.36 -8.55 0.26
C GLU A 591 -27.27 -7.94 -0.63
N ARG A 592 -26.18 -7.47 0.00
CA ARG A 592 -25.02 -6.92 -0.71
C ARG A 592 -24.30 -7.97 -1.57
N LEU A 593 -24.18 -9.21 -1.11
CA LEU A 593 -23.54 -10.29 -1.86
C LEU A 593 -24.46 -10.87 -2.95
N GLU A 594 -25.77 -10.95 -2.70
CA GLU A 594 -26.77 -11.39 -3.71
C GLU A 594 -26.83 -10.44 -4.90
N ALA A 595 -26.68 -9.14 -4.64
CA ALA A 595 -26.61 -8.08 -5.64
C ALA A 595 -25.18 -7.83 -6.20
N SER A 596 -24.20 -8.69 -5.88
CA SER A 596 -22.80 -8.46 -6.29
C SER A 596 -22.62 -8.38 -7.81
N HIS A 597 -21.91 -7.33 -8.26
CA HIS A 597 -21.47 -7.17 -9.64
C HIS A 597 -20.55 -8.32 -10.08
N THR A 598 -19.49 -8.63 -9.32
CA THR A 598 -18.57 -9.76 -9.60
C THR A 598 -19.33 -11.08 -9.82
N SER A 599 -20.31 -11.36 -8.97
CA SER A 599 -21.13 -12.58 -9.08
C SER A 599 -22.02 -12.57 -10.32
N ALA A 600 -22.58 -11.41 -10.70
CA ALA A 600 -23.41 -11.28 -11.90
C ALA A 600 -22.56 -11.47 -13.17
N VAL A 601 -21.40 -10.81 -13.26
CA VAL A 601 -20.47 -10.97 -14.39
C VAL A 601 -19.99 -12.41 -14.49
N ALA A 602 -19.59 -13.04 -13.38
CA ALA A 602 -19.18 -14.45 -13.40
C ALA A 602 -20.30 -15.39 -13.86
N ALA A 603 -21.56 -15.12 -13.55
CA ALA A 603 -22.68 -15.93 -14.03
C ALA A 603 -22.88 -15.83 -15.55
N VAL A 604 -22.83 -14.60 -16.09
CA VAL A 604 -22.91 -14.33 -17.53
C VAL A 604 -21.73 -14.97 -18.26
N GLU A 605 -20.52 -14.78 -17.74
CA GLU A 605 -19.30 -15.22 -18.40
C GLU A 605 -19.11 -16.73 -18.37
N ALA A 606 -19.57 -17.40 -17.31
CA ALA A 606 -19.63 -18.85 -17.32
C ALA A 606 -20.59 -19.40 -18.38
N ARG A 607 -21.67 -18.67 -18.70
CA ARG A 607 -22.60 -19.04 -19.78
C ARG A 607 -21.93 -18.84 -21.14
N ILE A 608 -21.28 -17.70 -21.35
CA ILE A 608 -20.54 -17.40 -22.59
C ILE A 608 -19.43 -18.43 -22.81
N ALA A 609 -18.62 -18.73 -21.79
CA ALA A 609 -17.56 -19.73 -21.85
C ALA A 609 -18.12 -21.12 -22.23
N GLY A 610 -19.23 -21.55 -21.59
CA GLY A 610 -19.89 -22.81 -21.94
C GLY A 610 -20.40 -22.86 -23.38
N LEU A 611 -20.96 -21.75 -23.90
CA LEU A 611 -21.38 -21.64 -25.30
C LEU A 611 -20.20 -21.69 -26.27
N ARG A 612 -19.08 -21.03 -25.93
CA ARG A 612 -17.84 -21.09 -26.73
C ARG A 612 -17.29 -22.51 -26.81
N THR A 613 -17.21 -23.23 -25.68
CA THR A 613 -16.79 -24.63 -25.64
C THR A 613 -17.74 -25.53 -26.43
N ALA A 614 -19.05 -25.36 -26.29
CA ALA A 614 -20.03 -26.11 -27.08
C ALA A 614 -19.91 -25.80 -28.59
N GLY A 615 -19.60 -24.56 -28.95
CA GLY A 615 -19.34 -24.12 -30.32
C GLY A 615 -18.14 -24.80 -30.97
N GLN A 616 -17.10 -25.15 -30.21
CA GLN A 616 -15.97 -25.95 -30.71
C GLN A 616 -16.41 -27.36 -31.16
N HIS A 617 -17.51 -27.87 -30.60
CA HIS A 617 -18.11 -29.15 -30.99
C HIS A 617 -19.19 -28.99 -32.10
N GLY A 618 -19.38 -27.78 -32.63
CA GLY A 618 -20.26 -27.49 -33.77
C GLY A 618 -21.54 -26.73 -33.41
N LEU A 619 -22.20 -26.20 -34.44
CA LEU A 619 -23.39 -25.33 -34.30
C LEU A 619 -24.59 -26.04 -33.63
N ALA A 620 -24.73 -27.36 -33.81
CA ALA A 620 -25.78 -28.14 -33.17
C ALA A 620 -25.58 -28.20 -31.65
N ALA A 621 -24.36 -28.48 -31.18
CA ALA A 621 -24.01 -28.50 -29.76
C ALA A 621 -24.16 -27.11 -29.12
N ALA A 622 -23.80 -26.05 -29.83
CA ALA A 622 -24.02 -24.68 -29.37
C ALA A 622 -25.51 -24.33 -29.23
N ARG A 623 -26.36 -24.78 -30.18
CA ARG A 623 -27.82 -24.58 -30.13
C ARG A 623 -28.47 -25.36 -28.98
N GLU A 624 -28.03 -26.59 -28.76
CA GLU A 624 -28.49 -27.41 -27.64
C GLU A 624 -28.07 -26.80 -26.29
N ALA A 625 -26.81 -26.38 -26.16
CA ALA A 625 -26.32 -25.67 -24.98
C ALA A 625 -27.10 -24.37 -24.75
N ALA A 626 -27.41 -23.60 -25.80
CA ALA A 626 -28.21 -22.38 -25.74
C ALA A 626 -29.66 -22.64 -25.30
N ALA A 627 -30.30 -23.70 -25.81
CA ALA A 627 -31.67 -24.07 -25.50
C ALA A 627 -31.84 -24.65 -24.07
N GLY A 628 -30.81 -25.32 -23.55
CA GLY A 628 -30.87 -26.01 -22.25
C GLY A 628 -30.45 -25.19 -21.03
N GLY A 629 -30.15 -23.89 -21.16
CA GLY A 629 -29.72 -23.08 -20.02
C GLY A 629 -30.79 -22.10 -19.56
N ASP A 630 -31.09 -22.11 -18.26
CA ASP A 630 -31.91 -21.10 -17.60
C ASP A 630 -31.37 -19.69 -17.89
N SER A 631 -32.28 -18.72 -18.02
CA SER A 631 -31.90 -17.30 -18.12
C SER A 631 -31.02 -16.92 -16.93
N VAL A 632 -29.86 -16.29 -17.18
CA VAL A 632 -29.03 -15.76 -16.10
C VAL A 632 -29.82 -14.64 -15.41
N ALA A 633 -30.30 -14.92 -14.19
CA ALA A 633 -31.01 -13.93 -13.39
C ALA A 633 -30.03 -12.87 -12.90
N VAL A 634 -30.03 -11.72 -13.56
CA VAL A 634 -29.27 -10.54 -13.14
C VAL A 634 -30.16 -9.68 -12.25
N PRO A 635 -29.73 -9.32 -11.02
CA PRO A 635 -30.50 -8.43 -10.15
C PRO A 635 -30.75 -7.06 -10.81
N GLU A 636 -31.92 -6.45 -10.55
CA GLU A 636 -32.24 -5.10 -11.06
C GLU A 636 -31.28 -4.02 -10.53
N ARG A 637 -30.70 -4.22 -9.34
CA ARG A 637 -29.70 -3.33 -8.74
C ARG A 637 -28.43 -4.12 -8.47
N LEU A 638 -27.33 -3.69 -9.09
CA LEU A 638 -26.00 -4.24 -8.84
C LEU A 638 -25.25 -3.45 -7.77
N ARG A 639 -24.45 -4.16 -6.98
CA ARG A 639 -23.56 -3.65 -5.94
C ARG A 639 -22.12 -3.93 -6.34
N PHE A 640 -21.35 -2.87 -6.47
CA PHE A 640 -19.90 -2.96 -6.67
C PHE A 640 -19.25 -3.14 -5.30
N ASN A 641 -18.74 -4.34 -5.06
CA ASN A 641 -18.05 -4.73 -3.83
C ASN A 641 -16.52 -4.75 -4.01
N GLU A 642 -16.07 -4.48 -5.24
CA GLU A 642 -14.68 -4.46 -5.63
C GLU A 642 -13.87 -3.48 -4.78
N ASP A 643 -12.77 -3.96 -4.21
CA ASP A 643 -11.87 -3.16 -3.41
C ASP A 643 -10.88 -2.44 -4.33
N LEU A 644 -11.31 -1.27 -4.81
CA LEU A 644 -10.47 -0.40 -5.64
C LEU A 644 -9.28 0.19 -4.86
N SER A 645 -9.33 0.17 -3.52
CA SER A 645 -8.25 0.67 -2.66
C SER A 645 -7.14 -0.36 -2.42
N ALA A 646 -7.42 -1.66 -2.63
CA ALA A 646 -6.42 -2.72 -2.52
C ALA A 646 -5.27 -2.56 -3.52
N VAL A 647 -5.55 -1.91 -4.66
CA VAL A 647 -4.56 -1.50 -5.66
C VAL A 647 -4.44 0.02 -5.67
N GLY A 648 -4.64 0.69 -4.52
CA GLY A 648 -4.71 2.15 -4.31
C GLY A 648 -3.48 2.96 -4.72
N VAL A 649 -2.60 2.34 -5.49
CA VAL A 649 -1.38 2.84 -6.07
C VAL A 649 -1.48 2.97 -7.61
N LEU A 650 -2.52 2.38 -8.20
CA LEU A 650 -2.78 2.37 -9.63
C LEU A 650 -4.21 2.87 -9.93
N GLU A 651 -4.75 3.83 -9.16
CA GLU A 651 -6.07 4.43 -9.43
C GLU A 651 -6.20 4.91 -10.89
N GLY A 652 -5.06 5.27 -11.51
CA GLY A 652 -5.00 5.48 -12.95
C GLY A 652 -5.42 4.26 -13.78
N ALA A 653 -4.83 3.07 -13.56
CA ALA A 653 -4.87 1.90 -14.43
C ALA A 653 -6.25 1.52 -14.99
N VAL A 654 -7.30 1.69 -14.18
CA VAL A 654 -8.69 1.38 -14.56
C VAL A 654 -9.19 2.25 -15.73
N GLU A 655 -8.75 3.51 -15.82
CA GLU A 655 -9.10 4.40 -16.95
C GLU A 655 -8.31 4.08 -18.23
N ALA A 656 -7.11 3.48 -18.13
CA ALA A 656 -6.31 3.10 -19.31
C ALA A 656 -6.85 1.86 -20.03
N LEU A 657 -7.60 0.99 -19.34
CA LEU A 657 -8.27 -0.16 -19.95
C LEU A 657 -9.26 0.24 -21.06
N ALA A 658 -9.75 1.48 -21.06
CA ALA A 658 -10.64 2.00 -22.10
C ALA A 658 -9.91 2.42 -23.41
N GLY A 659 -8.58 2.61 -23.38
CA GLY A 659 -7.81 3.22 -24.49
C GLY A 659 -6.87 2.30 -25.28
N LEU A 660 -6.68 1.04 -24.85
CA LEU A 660 -5.61 0.16 -25.37
C LEU A 660 -5.98 -0.71 -26.58
N SER A 661 -7.13 -0.50 -27.24
CA SER A 661 -7.58 -1.34 -28.36
C SER A 661 -6.79 -1.18 -29.68
N GLY A 662 -5.56 -0.63 -29.68
CA GLY A 662 -4.91 -0.15 -30.92
C GLY A 662 -3.38 -0.08 -30.95
N VAL A 663 -2.64 -1.05 -30.40
CA VAL A 663 -1.18 -1.11 -30.60
C VAL A 663 -0.85 -1.70 -31.98
N GLU A 664 -0.38 -0.86 -32.92
CA GLU A 664 0.01 -1.25 -34.28
C GLU A 664 1.51 -1.57 -34.45
N LYS A 665 1.76 -2.41 -35.47
CA LYS A 665 3.02 -3.04 -35.93
C LYS A 665 4.29 -2.16 -35.91
N ASP A 666 4.18 -0.87 -36.21
CA ASP A 666 5.35 0.00 -36.43
C ASP A 666 6.02 0.47 -35.12
N GLY A 667 5.29 0.43 -33.99
CA GLY A 667 5.83 0.77 -32.67
C GLY A 667 6.80 -0.26 -32.11
N LEU A 668 6.56 -1.55 -32.38
CA LEU A 668 7.37 -2.66 -31.86
C LEU A 668 8.75 -2.75 -32.56
N GLU A 669 8.80 -2.54 -33.88
CA GLU A 669 10.07 -2.54 -34.64
C GLU A 669 10.96 -1.33 -34.28
N SER A 670 10.35 -0.16 -34.09
CA SER A 670 11.03 1.06 -33.61
C SER A 670 11.56 0.89 -32.18
N TRP A 671 10.83 0.15 -31.34
CA TRP A 671 11.24 -0.12 -29.96
C TRP A 671 12.41 -1.11 -29.88
N CYS A 672 12.40 -2.22 -30.63
CA CYS A 672 13.51 -3.17 -30.66
C CYS A 672 14.82 -2.51 -31.14
N THR A 673 14.74 -1.55 -32.07
CA THR A 673 15.89 -0.77 -32.53
C THR A 673 16.30 0.34 -31.56
N GLY A 674 15.37 0.91 -30.80
CA GLY A 674 15.63 1.90 -29.74
C GLY A 674 16.27 1.29 -28.49
N ALA A 675 15.74 0.18 -27.99
CA ALA A 675 16.28 -0.56 -26.85
C ALA A 675 17.69 -1.10 -27.13
N ALA A 676 17.95 -1.56 -28.36
CA ALA A 676 19.29 -1.98 -28.78
C ALA A 676 20.29 -0.81 -28.85
N LYS A 677 19.84 0.42 -29.12
CA LYS A 677 20.68 1.62 -29.13
C LYS A 677 20.94 2.18 -27.73
N GLN A 678 19.95 2.15 -26.83
CA GLN A 678 20.11 2.56 -25.43
C GLN A 678 20.96 1.56 -24.64
N ALA A 679 20.78 0.25 -24.86
CA ALA A 679 21.66 -0.78 -24.30
C ALA A 679 23.10 -0.68 -24.83
N ALA A 680 23.30 -0.13 -26.04
CA ALA A 680 24.64 0.13 -26.59
C ALA A 680 25.33 1.36 -25.98
N ALA A 681 24.63 2.19 -25.20
CA ALA A 681 25.16 3.39 -24.54
C ALA A 681 25.42 3.20 -23.04
N CYS A 682 25.09 2.03 -22.48
CA CYS A 682 25.25 1.74 -21.05
C CYS A 682 26.64 1.12 -20.77
N PRO A 683 27.46 1.68 -19.85
CA PRO A 683 28.87 1.29 -19.68
C PRO A 683 29.11 0.05 -18.79
N LEU A 684 28.06 -0.58 -18.23
CA LEU A 684 28.19 -1.74 -17.32
C LEU A 684 27.68 -3.04 -17.97
N PRO A 685 28.53 -4.08 -18.12
CA PRO A 685 28.18 -5.34 -18.81
C PRO A 685 27.10 -6.18 -18.10
N ASP A 686 27.15 -6.30 -16.77
CA ASP A 686 26.35 -7.28 -16.01
C ASP A 686 24.89 -6.83 -15.78
N ALA A 687 24.66 -5.51 -15.68
CA ALA A 687 23.33 -4.92 -15.56
C ALA A 687 22.53 -4.97 -16.87
N CYS A 688 23.24 -4.87 -18.01
CA CYS A 688 22.65 -4.99 -19.34
C CYS A 688 22.08 -6.39 -19.57
N GLU A 689 22.75 -7.46 -19.12
CA GLU A 689 22.26 -8.82 -19.29
C GLU A 689 20.94 -9.07 -18.54
N VAL A 690 20.80 -8.61 -17.30
CA VAL A 690 19.57 -8.80 -16.50
C VAL A 690 18.38 -8.05 -17.09
N LEU A 691 18.57 -6.78 -17.46
CA LEU A 691 17.51 -5.96 -18.08
C LEU A 691 17.16 -6.45 -19.49
N LEU A 692 18.14 -6.89 -20.29
CA LEU A 692 17.87 -7.52 -21.60
C LEU A 692 17.17 -8.85 -21.45
N LEU A 693 17.55 -9.71 -20.50
CA LEU A 693 16.94 -11.02 -20.29
C LEU A 693 15.51 -10.91 -19.74
N ALA A 694 15.25 -10.00 -18.79
CA ALA A 694 13.91 -9.73 -18.28
C ALA A 694 13.00 -9.10 -19.34
N THR A 695 13.51 -8.10 -20.08
CA THR A 695 12.78 -7.47 -21.19
C THR A 695 12.51 -8.46 -22.32
N PHE A 696 13.47 -9.36 -22.60
CA PHE A 696 13.34 -10.41 -23.59
C PHE A 696 12.35 -11.49 -23.17
N ALA A 697 12.37 -11.93 -21.91
CA ALA A 697 11.42 -12.91 -21.37
C ALA A 697 9.98 -12.38 -21.37
N VAL A 698 9.79 -11.10 -20.99
CA VAL A 698 8.47 -10.47 -21.03
C VAL A 698 8.02 -10.21 -22.47
N ALA A 699 8.92 -9.81 -23.38
CA ALA A 699 8.61 -9.69 -24.79
C ALA A 699 8.22 -11.04 -25.41
N LEU A 700 8.87 -12.14 -25.02
CA LEU A 700 8.52 -13.50 -25.44
C LEU A 700 7.13 -13.89 -24.95
N GLN A 701 6.81 -13.66 -23.67
CA GLN A 701 5.49 -13.95 -23.10
C GLN A 701 4.36 -13.12 -23.73
N VAL A 702 4.59 -11.81 -23.96
CA VAL A 702 3.62 -10.92 -24.61
C VAL A 702 3.43 -11.29 -26.09
N THR A 703 4.49 -11.72 -26.78
CA THR A 703 4.39 -12.16 -28.19
C THR A 703 3.82 -13.57 -28.33
N GLU A 704 4.02 -14.47 -27.37
CA GLU A 704 3.33 -15.75 -27.28
C GLU A 704 1.83 -15.56 -27.04
N ALA A 705 1.44 -14.62 -26.16
CA ALA A 705 0.05 -14.23 -25.95
C ALA A 705 -0.58 -13.61 -27.22
N ALA A 706 0.16 -12.73 -27.90
CA ALA A 706 -0.26 -12.14 -29.18
C ALA A 706 -0.35 -13.19 -30.31
N ALA A 707 0.53 -14.19 -30.31
CA ALA A 707 0.51 -15.30 -31.26
C ALA A 707 -0.66 -16.27 -30.99
N ALA A 708 -0.97 -16.54 -29.72
CA ALA A 708 -2.15 -17.31 -29.31
C ALA A 708 -3.46 -16.57 -29.67
N ALA A 709 -3.48 -15.23 -29.59
CA ALA A 709 -4.61 -14.42 -30.03
C ALA A 709 -4.77 -14.35 -31.56
N ALA A 710 -3.69 -14.58 -32.32
CA ALA A 710 -3.65 -14.49 -33.79
C ALA A 710 -3.80 -15.84 -34.51
N LEU A 711 -4.19 -16.91 -33.80
CA LEU A 711 -4.30 -18.27 -34.33
C LEU A 711 -5.21 -18.39 -35.57
N ASP A 712 -6.19 -17.48 -35.74
CA ASP A 712 -7.12 -17.46 -36.88
C ASP A 712 -6.58 -16.71 -38.12
N ASP A 713 -5.49 -15.94 -38.01
CA ASP A 713 -4.90 -15.18 -39.13
C ASP A 713 -3.44 -15.58 -39.37
N THR A 714 -3.28 -16.57 -40.25
CA THR A 714 -1.98 -17.14 -40.64
C THR A 714 -0.99 -16.13 -41.22
N ARG A 715 -1.44 -15.00 -41.78
CA ARG A 715 -0.51 -13.95 -42.28
C ARG A 715 0.02 -13.10 -41.13
N LYS A 716 -0.84 -12.71 -40.17
CA LYS A 716 -0.41 -11.95 -38.99
C LYS A 716 0.52 -12.78 -38.10
N LEU A 717 0.17 -14.04 -37.84
CA LEU A 717 0.99 -14.97 -37.06
C LEU A 717 2.39 -15.18 -37.67
N ASN A 718 2.49 -15.43 -38.98
CA ASN A 718 3.78 -15.60 -39.66
C ASN A 718 4.63 -14.33 -39.71
N THR A 719 3.99 -13.15 -39.69
CA THR A 719 4.69 -11.87 -39.68
C THR A 719 5.25 -11.55 -38.29
N LEU A 720 4.46 -11.80 -37.23
CA LEU A 720 4.88 -11.65 -35.83
C LEU A 720 6.02 -12.63 -35.47
N LEU A 721 5.89 -13.90 -35.83
CA LEU A 721 6.95 -14.90 -35.65
C LEU A 721 8.24 -14.53 -36.42
N GLY A 722 8.11 -13.87 -37.58
CA GLY A 722 9.24 -13.39 -38.38
C GLY A 722 9.97 -12.18 -37.77
N ALA A 723 9.23 -11.24 -37.19
CA ALA A 723 9.80 -10.10 -36.48
C ALA A 723 10.47 -10.51 -35.16
N LEU A 724 9.83 -11.44 -34.44
CA LEU A 724 10.35 -12.04 -33.21
C LEU A 724 11.66 -12.80 -33.48
N ALA A 725 11.70 -13.68 -34.48
CA ALA A 725 12.92 -14.41 -34.83
C ALA A 725 14.10 -13.50 -35.22
N LYS A 726 13.85 -12.37 -35.90
CA LYS A 726 14.89 -11.38 -36.24
C LYS A 726 15.38 -10.62 -35.01
N THR A 727 14.48 -10.27 -34.10
CA THR A 727 14.81 -9.57 -32.85
C THR A 727 15.59 -10.47 -31.91
N VAL A 728 15.15 -11.71 -31.74
CA VAL A 728 15.84 -12.77 -30.99
C VAL A 728 17.24 -13.00 -31.55
N ALA A 729 17.37 -13.16 -32.87
CA ALA A 729 18.68 -13.34 -33.50
C ALA A 729 19.62 -12.14 -33.30
N ALA A 730 19.11 -10.90 -33.27
CA ALA A 730 19.90 -9.70 -33.02
C ALA A 730 20.38 -9.60 -31.56
N VAL A 731 19.50 -9.92 -30.61
CA VAL A 731 19.81 -9.96 -29.17
C VAL A 731 20.82 -11.08 -28.88
N CYS A 732 20.60 -12.30 -29.39
CA CYS A 732 21.52 -13.43 -29.20
C CYS A 732 22.90 -13.18 -29.80
N LYS A 733 22.98 -12.49 -30.95
CA LYS A 733 24.27 -12.15 -31.57
C LYS A 733 25.07 -11.13 -30.75
N ARG A 734 24.41 -10.35 -29.90
CA ARG A 734 25.03 -9.40 -28.97
C ARG A 734 25.33 -10.04 -27.61
N VAL A 735 24.45 -10.88 -27.10
CA VAL A 735 24.69 -11.71 -25.89
C VAL A 735 25.87 -12.66 -26.13
N ALA A 736 25.97 -13.30 -27.30
CA ALA A 736 27.12 -14.12 -27.69
C ALA A 736 28.44 -13.34 -27.88
N SER A 737 28.40 -11.99 -27.87
CA SER A 737 29.61 -11.15 -27.87
C SER A 737 30.06 -10.74 -26.47
N LEU A 738 29.28 -11.07 -25.44
CA LEU A 738 29.63 -10.96 -24.02
C LEU A 738 30.14 -12.35 -23.60
N ALA A 739 31.39 -12.42 -23.16
CA ALA A 739 32.15 -13.67 -23.06
C ALA A 739 31.83 -14.51 -21.79
N SER A 740 30.56 -14.81 -21.52
CA SER A 740 30.15 -15.73 -20.44
C SER A 740 29.63 -17.07 -20.99
N GLU A 741 29.90 -18.19 -20.30
CA GLU A 741 29.41 -19.53 -20.69
C GLU A 741 27.86 -19.60 -20.69
N GLU A 742 27.23 -18.79 -19.84
CA GLU A 742 25.78 -18.69 -19.67
C GLU A 742 25.11 -17.97 -20.85
N ALA A 743 25.74 -16.90 -21.36
CA ALA A 743 25.35 -16.22 -22.59
C ALA A 743 25.43 -17.13 -23.83
N LEU A 744 26.42 -18.04 -23.86
CA LEU A 744 26.57 -19.04 -24.91
C LEU A 744 25.43 -20.07 -24.88
N TRP A 745 25.03 -20.51 -23.69
CA TRP A 745 23.91 -21.44 -23.46
C TRP A 745 22.55 -20.83 -23.87
N LEU A 746 22.29 -19.59 -23.49
CA LEU A 746 21.09 -18.84 -23.89
C LEU A 746 21.04 -18.61 -25.41
N SER A 747 22.17 -18.31 -26.04
CA SER A 747 22.29 -18.21 -27.50
C SER A 747 21.98 -19.54 -28.19
N LEU A 748 22.46 -20.67 -27.65
CA LEU A 748 22.19 -22.01 -28.18
C LEU A 748 20.72 -22.41 -28.02
N CYS A 749 20.08 -22.12 -26.88
CA CYS A 749 18.64 -22.35 -26.67
C CYS A 749 17.78 -21.51 -27.63
N CYS A 750 18.15 -20.25 -27.86
CA CYS A 750 17.45 -19.37 -28.79
C CYS A 750 17.65 -19.78 -30.26
N GLN A 751 18.84 -20.28 -30.63
CA GLN A 751 19.08 -20.89 -31.95
C GLN A 751 18.24 -22.16 -32.15
N ALA A 752 18.15 -23.02 -31.13
CA ALA A 752 17.30 -24.21 -31.17
C ALA A 752 15.82 -23.85 -31.34
N TRP A 753 15.34 -22.82 -30.64
CA TRP A 753 13.98 -22.29 -30.81
C TRP A 753 13.75 -21.72 -32.22
N CYS A 754 14.67 -20.92 -32.75
CA CYS A 754 14.59 -20.39 -34.12
C CYS A 754 14.55 -21.51 -35.17
N GLU A 755 15.32 -22.58 -34.96
CA GLU A 755 15.27 -23.78 -35.80
C GLU A 755 13.93 -24.53 -35.72
N GLN A 756 13.34 -24.65 -34.53
CA GLN A 756 12.04 -25.29 -34.35
C GLN A 756 10.90 -24.48 -35.00
N VAL A 757 10.93 -23.15 -34.86
CA VAL A 757 10.00 -22.23 -35.55
C VAL A 757 10.20 -22.31 -37.07
N ALA A 758 11.45 -22.38 -37.56
CA ALA A 758 11.74 -22.56 -38.98
C ALA A 758 11.30 -23.94 -39.51
N LYS A 759 11.45 -25.01 -38.73
CA LYS A 759 10.95 -26.37 -39.05
C LYS A 759 9.43 -26.42 -39.08
N ALA A 760 8.75 -25.77 -38.14
CA ALA A 760 7.29 -25.62 -38.12
C ALA A 760 6.78 -24.84 -39.34
N ARG A 761 7.51 -23.78 -39.74
CA ARG A 761 7.21 -22.97 -40.93
C ARG A 761 7.43 -23.74 -42.24
N ARG A 762 8.46 -24.61 -42.32
CA ARG A 762 8.69 -25.51 -43.46
C ARG A 762 7.64 -26.62 -43.54
N LYS A 763 7.21 -27.20 -42.42
CA LYS A 763 6.11 -28.17 -42.36
C LYS A 763 4.76 -27.57 -42.79
N ARG A 764 4.48 -26.29 -42.47
CA ARG A 764 3.29 -25.56 -42.96
C ARG A 764 3.35 -25.17 -44.44
N GLY A 765 4.55 -25.10 -45.04
CA GLY A 765 4.74 -24.79 -46.48
C GLY A 765 4.63 -26.01 -47.40
N GLY A 766 4.64 -27.23 -46.86
CA GLY A 766 4.39 -28.48 -47.59
C GLY A 766 2.91 -28.85 -47.52
N ARG A 767 2.29 -29.06 -48.68
CA ARG A 767 0.89 -29.49 -48.86
C ARG A 767 0.51 -30.67 -47.94
N GLU A 768 -0.58 -30.52 -47.18
CA GLU A 768 -1.73 -31.44 -47.20
C GLU A 768 -2.93 -30.82 -46.45
N SER A 769 -3.98 -30.56 -47.22
CA SER A 769 -5.29 -30.07 -46.77
C SER A 769 -6.15 -31.26 -46.33
N GLY A 770 -6.30 -31.48 -45.02
CA GLY A 770 -7.23 -32.45 -44.47
C GLY A 770 -7.59 -32.14 -43.01
N PRO A 771 -8.87 -32.31 -42.57
CA PRO A 771 -9.36 -31.87 -41.27
C PRO A 771 -8.77 -32.63 -40.06
N GLN A 772 -8.04 -33.73 -40.28
CA GLN A 772 -7.33 -34.47 -39.23
C GLN A 772 -5.86 -34.02 -39.04
N GLY A 773 -5.29 -33.27 -39.98
CA GLY A 773 -3.90 -32.79 -39.90
C GLY A 773 -3.69 -31.63 -38.90
N GLY A 774 -4.70 -30.78 -38.69
CA GLY A 774 -4.64 -29.65 -37.76
C GLY A 774 -4.52 -30.09 -36.29
N ALA A 775 -5.30 -31.10 -35.88
CA ALA A 775 -5.37 -31.55 -34.49
C ALA A 775 -4.09 -32.25 -33.97
N LEU A 776 -3.34 -32.93 -34.85
CA LEU A 776 -2.05 -33.55 -34.52
C LEU A 776 -0.89 -32.54 -34.53
N LEU A 777 -0.97 -31.49 -35.34
CA LEU A 777 0.02 -30.42 -35.42
C LEU A 777 -0.12 -29.40 -34.28
N ASP A 778 -1.34 -29.13 -33.80
CA ASP A 778 -1.59 -28.29 -32.62
C ASP A 778 -1.06 -28.93 -31.32
N LYS A 779 -1.13 -30.26 -31.22
CA LYS A 779 -0.55 -31.01 -30.09
C LYS A 779 0.97 -30.94 -30.07
N GLY A 780 1.62 -31.13 -31.23
CA GLY A 780 3.08 -31.08 -31.35
C GLY A 780 3.67 -29.67 -31.18
N PHE A 781 2.94 -28.63 -31.56
CA PHE A 781 3.34 -27.24 -31.31
C PHE A 781 3.16 -26.85 -29.84
N GLY A 782 2.08 -27.29 -29.19
CA GLY A 782 1.83 -27.12 -27.75
C GLY A 782 2.84 -27.87 -26.86
N GLU A 783 3.22 -29.11 -27.22
CA GLU A 783 4.24 -29.89 -26.49
C GLU A 783 5.65 -29.30 -26.67
N ALA A 784 5.97 -28.75 -27.85
CA ALA A 784 7.22 -28.03 -28.07
C ALA A 784 7.31 -26.72 -27.27
N LEU A 785 6.20 -25.96 -27.18
CA LEU A 785 6.10 -24.76 -26.34
C LEU A 785 6.18 -25.10 -24.83
N ALA A 786 5.58 -26.20 -24.39
CA ALA A 786 5.66 -26.66 -23.00
C ALA A 786 7.09 -27.11 -22.61
N GLY A 787 7.80 -27.83 -23.49
CA GLY A 787 9.18 -28.23 -23.25
C GLY A 787 10.15 -27.04 -23.19
N VAL A 788 9.93 -26.02 -24.04
CA VAL A 788 10.69 -24.76 -24.01
C VAL A 788 10.35 -23.94 -22.76
N ARG A 789 9.08 -23.90 -22.32
CA ARG A 789 8.64 -23.26 -21.08
C ARG A 789 9.31 -23.87 -19.85
N ASP A 790 9.39 -25.19 -19.75
CA ASP A 790 10.00 -25.86 -18.60
C ASP A 790 11.54 -25.70 -18.58
N GLN A 791 12.19 -25.66 -19.75
CA GLN A 791 13.63 -25.38 -19.87
C GLN A 791 14.00 -23.90 -19.69
N ALA A 792 13.15 -22.98 -20.12
CA ALA A 792 13.34 -21.54 -19.89
C ALA A 792 13.12 -21.19 -18.41
N HIS A 793 12.13 -21.79 -17.74
CA HIS A 793 11.91 -21.61 -16.30
C HIS A 793 13.03 -22.24 -15.44
N SER A 794 13.57 -23.41 -15.82
CA SER A 794 14.70 -24.01 -15.09
C SER A 794 16.02 -23.29 -15.33
N GLY A 795 16.25 -22.81 -16.55
CA GLY A 795 17.39 -21.96 -16.91
C GLY A 795 17.34 -20.60 -16.22
N LEU A 796 16.17 -19.94 -16.18
CA LEU A 796 15.98 -18.70 -15.41
C LEU A 796 16.27 -18.95 -13.93
N ARG A 797 15.75 -20.03 -13.36
CA ARG A 797 15.96 -20.35 -11.95
C ARG A 797 17.44 -20.60 -11.63
N GLY A 798 18.17 -21.30 -12.49
CA GLY A 798 19.61 -21.53 -12.33
C GLY A 798 20.45 -20.27 -12.46
N VAL A 799 20.11 -19.36 -13.37
CA VAL A 799 20.77 -18.04 -13.51
C VAL A 799 20.44 -17.13 -12.32
N LEU A 800 19.20 -17.16 -11.83
CA LEU A 800 18.74 -16.34 -10.70
C LEU A 800 19.26 -16.83 -9.34
N GLU A 801 19.50 -18.14 -9.18
CA GLU A 801 20.11 -18.73 -7.97
C GLU A 801 21.64 -18.52 -7.91
N ALA A 802 22.29 -18.12 -9.01
CA ALA A 802 23.72 -17.86 -9.13
C ALA A 802 24.13 -16.37 -8.99
N LEU A 803 23.16 -15.45 -8.84
CA LEU A 803 23.41 -14.01 -8.72
C LEU A 803 24.06 -13.63 -7.37
N PRO A 804 25.11 -12.77 -7.35
CA PRO A 804 25.55 -12.11 -6.13
C PRO A 804 24.50 -11.07 -5.65
N PRO A 805 24.56 -10.62 -4.37
CA PRO A 805 23.63 -9.63 -3.84
C PRO A 805 23.65 -8.34 -4.69
N PHE A 806 22.44 -7.92 -5.07
CA PHE A 806 22.06 -6.95 -6.10
C PHE A 806 22.77 -5.57 -6.01
N CYS A 807 23.37 -5.09 -7.10
CA CYS A 807 23.89 -3.71 -7.23
C CYS A 807 22.84 -2.76 -7.81
N TRP A 808 22.49 -1.73 -7.05
CA TRP A 808 21.44 -0.72 -7.32
C TRP A 808 21.77 0.28 -8.45
N GLU A 809 23.00 0.27 -8.96
CA GLU A 809 23.50 1.17 -10.02
C GLU A 809 22.86 0.86 -11.40
N ALA A 810 22.31 -0.35 -11.58
CA ALA A 810 21.72 -0.84 -12.81
C ALA A 810 20.42 -0.14 -13.26
N LEU A 811 19.76 0.62 -12.37
CA LEU A 811 18.50 1.31 -12.67
C LEU A 811 18.68 2.72 -13.23
N ASN A 812 19.91 3.14 -13.50
CA ASN A 812 20.24 4.48 -13.99
C ASN A 812 19.60 5.59 -13.13
N VAL A 813 19.54 5.37 -11.81
CA VAL A 813 19.24 6.42 -10.84
C VAL A 813 20.50 7.28 -10.76
N PRO A 814 20.46 8.56 -11.16
CA PRO A 814 21.58 9.46 -10.94
C PRO A 814 21.93 9.44 -9.45
N ALA A 815 23.20 9.33 -9.08
CA ALA A 815 23.64 9.42 -7.69
C ALA A 815 23.16 10.71 -6.99
N GLU A 816 22.78 11.72 -7.78
CA GLU A 816 22.18 13.00 -7.40
C GLU A 816 20.77 12.87 -6.77
N LEU A 817 20.06 11.74 -6.93
CA LEU A 817 18.71 11.50 -6.37
C LEU A 817 18.72 10.74 -5.02
N LEU A 818 19.91 10.37 -4.50
CA LEU A 818 20.06 9.67 -3.21
C LEU A 818 20.10 10.60 -2.00
N VAL A 819 20.10 11.92 -2.21
CA VAL A 819 20.15 12.94 -1.16
C VAL A 819 18.93 13.85 -1.29
N HIS A 820 18.19 14.01 -0.20
CA HIS A 820 17.22 15.09 -0.09
C HIS A 820 17.95 16.41 -0.33
N GLN A 821 17.61 17.16 -1.38
CA GLN A 821 17.86 18.59 -1.41
C GLN A 821 16.55 19.39 -1.57
N PRO A 822 16.40 20.50 -0.84
CA PRO A 822 15.30 21.45 -0.97
C PRO A 822 15.43 22.27 -2.29
N PRO A 823 14.49 23.17 -2.64
CA PRO A 823 14.12 23.41 -4.04
C PRO A 823 15.04 24.36 -4.83
N SER A 824 15.20 24.02 -6.13
CA SER A 824 15.34 24.85 -7.35
C SER A 824 16.38 26.00 -7.46
N ALA A 825 17.23 26.26 -6.47
CA ALA A 825 18.37 27.20 -6.63
C ALA A 825 19.73 26.49 -6.83
N GLU A 826 19.90 25.28 -6.28
CA GLU A 826 21.17 24.54 -6.33
C GLU A 826 21.48 23.94 -7.71
N ALA A 827 20.46 23.56 -8.50
CA ALA A 827 20.65 22.97 -9.83
C ALA A 827 21.34 23.91 -10.83
N ASP A 828 21.05 25.22 -10.74
CA ASP A 828 21.68 26.25 -11.58
C ASP A 828 23.15 26.48 -11.18
N ALA A 829 23.47 26.36 -9.88
CA ALA A 829 24.83 26.49 -9.37
C ALA A 829 25.71 25.29 -9.75
N PHE A 830 25.21 24.04 -9.66
CA PHE A 830 25.94 22.85 -10.11
C PHE A 830 26.16 22.84 -11.63
N THR A 831 25.19 23.30 -12.41
CA THR A 831 25.33 23.46 -13.86
C THR A 831 26.38 24.51 -14.21
N SER A 832 26.38 25.64 -13.51
CA SER A 832 27.39 26.71 -13.65
C SER A 832 28.78 26.26 -13.24
N LEU A 833 28.89 25.47 -12.16
CA LEU A 833 30.15 24.88 -11.70
C LEU A 833 30.73 23.89 -12.72
N ARG A 834 29.90 22.98 -13.27
CA ARG A 834 30.32 22.05 -14.33
C ARG A 834 30.76 22.79 -15.58
N ALA A 835 30.05 23.85 -15.98
CA ALA A 835 30.43 24.68 -17.13
C ALA A 835 31.77 25.41 -16.92
N ALA A 836 31.99 26.01 -15.74
CA ALA A 836 33.23 26.70 -15.40
C ALA A 836 34.43 25.74 -15.38
N LEU A 837 34.27 24.55 -14.80
CA LEU A 837 35.32 23.52 -14.80
C LEU A 837 35.61 22.96 -16.20
N ALA A 838 34.57 22.76 -17.02
CA ALA A 838 34.74 22.31 -18.41
C ALA A 838 35.45 23.35 -19.30
N SER A 839 35.41 24.64 -18.93
CA SER A 839 36.17 25.70 -19.61
C SER A 839 37.66 25.77 -19.25
N LEU A 840 38.11 25.02 -18.23
CA LEU A 840 39.53 24.94 -17.89
C LEU A 840 40.31 24.13 -18.95
N PRO A 841 41.51 24.58 -19.36
CA PRO A 841 42.29 23.91 -20.41
C PRO A 841 42.76 22.51 -19.98
N LEU A 842 42.47 21.50 -20.80
CA LEU A 842 42.92 20.11 -20.60
C LEU A 842 44.45 19.99 -20.55
N GLN A 843 45.00 19.61 -19.40
CA GLN A 843 46.44 19.30 -19.29
C GLN A 843 46.75 17.92 -19.91
N GLN A 844 47.89 17.78 -20.61
CA GLN A 844 48.36 16.50 -21.14
C GLN A 844 48.75 15.57 -19.97
N ARG A 845 47.92 14.53 -19.76
CA ARG A 845 47.88 13.70 -18.55
C ARG A 845 48.94 12.59 -18.54
N ARG A 846 49.65 12.42 -17.42
CA ARG A 846 50.41 11.20 -17.09
C ARG A 846 50.21 10.69 -15.64
N SER A 847 49.54 11.41 -14.75
CA SER A 847 49.14 10.88 -13.42
C SER A 847 47.78 10.20 -13.49
N CYS A 848 47.62 9.07 -12.79
CA CYS A 848 46.35 8.33 -12.68
C CYS A 848 45.35 8.97 -11.69
N HIS A 849 45.80 9.91 -10.86
CA HIS A 849 44.97 10.60 -9.87
C HIS A 849 44.85 12.11 -10.16
N LYS A 850 43.67 12.67 -9.89
CA LYS A 850 43.31 14.08 -10.04
C LYS A 850 43.04 14.73 -8.67
N LEU A 851 43.73 15.84 -8.41
CA LEU A 851 43.68 16.63 -7.18
C LEU A 851 42.63 17.73 -7.22
N ALA A 852 41.82 17.86 -6.18
CA ALA A 852 41.09 19.09 -5.88
C ALA A 852 41.78 19.84 -4.73
N MET A 853 42.40 20.98 -5.01
CA MET A 853 42.97 21.86 -3.99
C MET A 853 41.92 22.84 -3.49
N LEU A 854 41.45 22.64 -2.26
CA LEU A 854 40.40 23.43 -1.62
C LEU A 854 41.02 24.54 -0.76
N VAL A 855 40.70 25.78 -1.10
CA VAL A 855 41.27 26.98 -0.48
C VAL A 855 40.17 27.80 0.20
N PRO A 856 39.99 27.69 1.52
CA PRO A 856 38.99 28.47 2.25
C PRO A 856 39.41 29.94 2.29
N TYR A 857 38.49 30.85 1.96
CA TYR A 857 38.83 32.25 1.68
C TYR A 857 37.82 33.24 2.28
N ARG A 858 38.34 34.34 2.86
CA ARG A 858 37.56 35.51 3.26
C ARG A 858 38.43 36.77 3.29
N SER A 859 38.10 37.75 2.45
CA SER A 859 38.64 39.13 2.51
C SER A 859 40.17 39.26 2.56
N ARG A 860 40.93 38.48 1.75
CA ARG A 860 42.40 38.54 1.67
C ARG A 860 42.92 38.63 0.20
N PRO A 861 42.56 39.67 -0.56
CA PRO A 861 42.84 39.72 -2.00
C PRO A 861 44.33 39.71 -2.34
N GLY A 862 45.18 40.35 -1.53
CA GLY A 862 46.64 40.35 -1.73
C GLY A 862 47.25 38.95 -1.61
N HIS A 863 46.85 38.17 -0.62
CA HIS A 863 47.33 36.79 -0.44
C HIS A 863 46.91 35.90 -1.60
N LEU A 864 45.64 36.02 -2.05
CA LEU A 864 45.14 35.22 -3.17
C LEU A 864 45.85 35.54 -4.49
N ALA A 865 46.18 36.81 -4.73
CA ALA A 865 46.90 37.26 -5.91
C ALA A 865 48.34 36.72 -5.99
N GLU A 866 49.00 36.51 -4.85
CA GLU A 866 50.32 35.86 -4.79
C GLU A 866 50.22 34.33 -4.80
N PHE A 867 49.22 33.76 -4.13
CA PHE A 867 49.04 32.32 -3.97
C PHE A 867 48.75 31.60 -5.29
N LEU A 868 47.79 32.08 -6.09
CA LEU A 868 47.31 31.36 -7.27
C LEU A 868 48.41 31.14 -8.33
N PRO A 869 49.22 32.15 -8.71
CA PRO A 869 50.29 31.95 -9.69
C PRO A 869 51.38 31.01 -9.19
N GLU A 870 51.81 31.15 -7.94
CA GLU A 870 52.88 30.32 -7.34
C GLU A 870 52.44 28.85 -7.22
N MET A 871 51.21 28.59 -6.74
CA MET A 871 50.70 27.22 -6.62
C MET A 871 50.47 26.55 -7.97
N GLN A 872 49.98 27.29 -8.97
CA GLN A 872 49.83 26.75 -10.32
C GLN A 872 51.19 26.40 -10.93
N ALA A 873 52.20 27.26 -10.77
CA ALA A 873 53.55 26.98 -11.23
C ALA A 873 54.14 25.76 -10.52
N PHE A 874 53.98 25.68 -9.20
CA PHE A 874 54.49 24.58 -8.38
C PHE A 874 53.87 23.23 -8.75
N LEU A 875 52.55 23.11 -8.71
CA LEU A 875 51.85 21.84 -9.00
C LEU A 875 52.04 21.39 -10.45
N THR A 876 52.16 22.34 -11.39
CA THR A 876 52.49 22.03 -12.78
C THR A 876 53.93 21.51 -12.91
N SER A 877 54.88 22.08 -12.16
CA SER A 877 56.27 21.62 -12.15
C SER A 877 56.42 20.21 -11.55
N GLU A 878 55.61 19.90 -10.53
CA GLU A 878 55.48 18.57 -9.90
C GLU A 878 54.69 17.57 -10.76
N ARG A 879 54.18 18.01 -11.94
CA ARG A 879 53.39 17.19 -12.88
C ARG A 879 52.12 16.58 -12.26
N ILE A 880 51.50 17.30 -11.33
CA ILE A 880 50.24 16.89 -10.70
C ILE A 880 49.08 17.30 -11.62
N ASN A 881 48.06 16.45 -11.76
CA ASN A 881 46.79 16.81 -12.40
C ASN A 881 45.87 17.43 -11.33
N PHE A 882 45.57 18.73 -11.41
CA PHE A 882 44.87 19.45 -10.34
C PHE A 882 43.88 20.50 -10.84
N ASP A 883 42.86 20.77 -10.01
CA ASP A 883 42.01 21.96 -10.08
C ASP A 883 42.11 22.72 -8.74
N ILE A 884 42.31 24.05 -8.78
CA ILE A 884 42.30 24.90 -7.57
C ILE A 884 40.91 25.50 -7.40
N VAL A 885 40.33 25.32 -6.21
CA VAL A 885 38.98 25.77 -5.86
C VAL A 885 39.04 26.69 -4.65
N VAL A 886 38.82 27.98 -4.88
CA VAL A 886 38.76 29.01 -3.84
C VAL A 886 37.33 29.07 -3.30
N LEU A 887 37.15 28.81 -2.01
CA LEU A 887 35.87 28.71 -1.33
C LEU A 887 35.65 29.98 -0.51
N GLU A 888 35.03 30.99 -1.12
CA GLU A 888 34.81 32.31 -0.52
C GLU A 888 33.54 32.30 0.34
N GLN A 889 33.66 32.59 1.64
CA GLN A 889 32.48 32.71 2.49
C GLN A 889 31.81 34.09 2.39
N SER A 890 30.48 34.11 2.29
CA SER A 890 29.71 35.35 2.42
C SER A 890 29.95 36.05 3.78
N PRO A 891 29.83 37.39 3.85
CA PRO A 891 30.18 38.15 5.04
C PRO A 891 29.17 38.02 6.20
N ARG A 892 28.04 37.33 6.00
CA ARG A 892 26.88 37.28 6.91
C ARG A 892 27.20 36.72 8.31
N PHE A 893 28.10 35.74 8.38
CA PHE A 893 28.45 35.03 9.62
C PHE A 893 29.95 35.14 9.91
N ARG A 894 30.38 34.77 11.13
CA ARG A 894 31.80 34.55 11.45
C ARG A 894 32.40 33.50 10.52
N PHE A 895 33.72 33.56 10.31
CA PHE A 895 34.37 32.66 9.36
C PHE A 895 34.30 31.23 9.89
N ASN A 896 33.95 30.27 9.04
CA ASN A 896 33.85 28.87 9.40
C ASN A 896 34.64 28.05 8.37
N ARG A 897 35.92 27.86 8.66
CA ARG A 897 36.86 27.17 7.77
C ARG A 897 36.45 25.72 7.52
N GLY A 898 36.04 25.00 8.57
CA GLY A 898 35.60 23.61 8.48
C GLY A 898 34.37 23.44 7.57
N ALA A 899 33.35 24.30 7.71
CA ALA A 899 32.17 24.28 6.85
C ALA A 899 32.51 24.52 5.37
N LEU A 900 33.41 25.45 5.07
CA LEU A 900 33.84 25.71 3.69
C LEU A 900 34.57 24.52 3.09
N LEU A 901 35.52 23.93 3.82
CA LEU A 901 36.28 22.76 3.35
C LEU A 901 35.35 21.56 3.11
N ASN A 902 34.39 21.31 4.01
CA ASN A 902 33.39 20.26 3.83
C ASN A 902 32.51 20.52 2.59
N ALA A 903 32.06 21.77 2.40
CA ALA A 903 31.31 22.15 1.20
C ALA A 903 32.14 21.91 -0.07
N GLY A 904 33.42 22.29 -0.07
CA GLY A 904 34.34 22.02 -1.18
C GLY A 904 34.52 20.52 -1.46
N VAL A 905 34.67 19.69 -0.42
CA VAL A 905 34.75 18.23 -0.57
C VAL A 905 33.46 17.69 -1.19
N LEU A 906 32.28 18.12 -0.73
CA LEU A 906 31.00 17.67 -1.27
C LEU A 906 30.79 18.09 -2.72
N LEU A 907 31.09 19.35 -3.04
CA LEU A 907 31.00 19.88 -4.41
C LEU A 907 31.94 19.13 -5.36
N MET A 908 33.19 18.91 -4.94
CA MET A 908 34.22 18.30 -5.78
C MET A 908 34.17 16.76 -5.79
N SER A 909 33.58 16.11 -4.79
CA SER A 909 33.34 14.66 -4.79
C SER A 909 32.30 14.24 -5.83
N SER A 910 31.41 15.16 -6.23
CA SER A 910 30.49 14.91 -7.35
C SER A 910 31.16 14.93 -8.73
N LEU A 911 32.48 15.15 -8.77
CA LEU A 911 33.32 15.25 -9.98
C LEU A 911 34.42 14.17 -10.01
N ASP A 912 35.26 14.19 -11.06
CA ASP A 912 36.31 13.19 -11.36
C ASP A 912 37.60 13.33 -10.51
N HIS A 913 37.51 13.83 -9.27
CA HIS A 913 38.66 14.06 -8.38
C HIS A 913 38.88 12.90 -7.42
N ASP A 914 40.11 12.41 -7.33
CA ASP A 914 40.45 11.22 -6.53
C ASP A 914 40.87 11.59 -5.09
N TYR A 915 41.41 12.79 -4.88
CA TYR A 915 41.88 13.26 -3.57
C TYR A 915 41.78 14.77 -3.42
N PHE A 916 41.72 15.21 -2.16
CA PHE A 916 41.52 16.60 -1.76
C PHE A 916 42.72 17.08 -0.97
N VAL A 917 43.19 18.29 -1.25
CA VAL A 917 44.17 18.99 -0.41
C VAL A 917 43.53 20.23 0.18
N PHE A 918 43.59 20.36 1.50
CA PHE A 918 43.17 21.57 2.20
C PHE A 918 44.38 22.48 2.34
N ASN A 919 44.34 23.66 1.73
CA ASN A 919 45.46 24.59 1.73
C ASN A 919 44.97 26.02 2.01
N ASP A 920 45.64 26.74 2.90
CA ASP A 920 45.27 28.11 3.22
C ASP A 920 45.83 29.09 2.18
N ALA A 921 45.09 30.17 1.92
CA ALA A 921 45.49 31.16 0.90
C ALA A 921 46.77 31.94 1.26
N ASP A 922 47.28 31.83 2.50
CA ASP A 922 48.49 32.52 2.97
C ASP A 922 49.72 31.61 3.05
N THR A 923 49.64 30.38 2.53
CA THR A 923 50.75 29.40 2.55
C THR A 923 51.08 28.86 1.16
N VAL A 924 52.34 29.00 0.74
CA VAL A 924 52.89 28.41 -0.49
C VAL A 924 54.19 27.66 -0.20
N PRO A 925 54.51 26.57 -0.93
CA PRO A 925 55.77 25.85 -0.77
C PRO A 925 56.99 26.72 -1.10
N ALA A 926 58.01 26.69 -0.26
CA ALA A 926 59.31 27.25 -0.61
C ALA A 926 59.98 26.41 -1.71
N LYS A 927 60.76 27.05 -2.59
CA LYS A 927 61.59 26.34 -3.58
C LYS A 927 62.54 25.37 -2.87
N ASP A 928 62.66 24.17 -3.40
CA ASP A 928 63.51 23.09 -2.87
C ASP A 928 63.16 22.60 -1.44
N SER A 929 61.91 22.80 -1.01
CA SER A 929 61.43 22.40 0.34
C SER A 929 61.21 20.90 0.54
N GLY A 930 61.21 20.10 -0.53
CA GLY A 930 60.87 18.66 -0.47
C GLY A 930 59.40 18.37 -0.12
N ILE A 931 58.53 19.38 -0.20
CA ILE A 931 57.09 19.24 0.02
C ILE A 931 56.43 18.68 -1.24
N HIS A 932 55.61 17.63 -1.09
CA HIS A 932 54.91 17.00 -2.21
C HIS A 932 53.41 16.86 -1.94
N TYR A 933 52.61 17.13 -2.97
CA TYR A 933 51.14 17.07 -2.93
C TYR A 933 50.63 15.76 -3.56
N ALA A 934 51.28 14.65 -3.25
CA ALA A 934 50.98 13.35 -3.85
C ALA A 934 49.62 12.78 -3.37
N PHE A 935 49.09 11.82 -4.13
CA PHE A 935 47.93 11.05 -3.70
C PHE A 935 48.28 10.25 -2.42
N PRO A 936 47.44 10.29 -1.37
CA PRO A 936 47.70 9.53 -0.15
C PRO A 936 47.37 8.04 -0.35
N GLU A 937 48.39 7.22 -0.60
CA GLU A 937 48.25 5.78 -0.89
C GLU A 937 48.00 4.88 0.35
N GLY A 938 48.16 5.41 1.57
CA GLY A 938 48.02 4.65 2.83
C GLY A 938 46.67 4.82 3.53
N ASP A 939 46.50 4.17 4.68
CA ASP A 939 45.27 4.27 5.50
C ASP A 939 45.13 5.63 6.24
N LEU A 940 46.22 6.41 6.30
CA LEU A 940 46.27 7.71 6.97
C LEU A 940 46.42 8.84 5.93
N PRO A 941 45.85 10.03 6.20
CA PRO A 941 46.02 11.19 5.34
C PRO A 941 47.48 11.62 5.28
N LEU A 942 47.86 12.21 4.15
CA LEU A 942 49.18 12.80 3.98
C LEU A 942 49.18 14.19 4.63
N HIS A 943 49.83 14.32 5.79
CA HIS A 943 50.11 15.63 6.37
C HIS A 943 51.25 16.28 5.58
N VAL A 944 50.92 17.23 4.69
CA VAL A 944 51.85 17.85 3.74
C VAL A 944 52.80 18.84 4.45
N THR A 945 52.33 19.46 5.55
CA THR A 945 53.15 20.32 6.42
C THR A 945 53.19 19.80 7.87
N PRO A 946 53.85 18.66 8.14
CA PRO A 946 53.99 18.10 9.47
C PRO A 946 54.82 18.99 10.40
N PRO A 947 54.84 18.71 11.73
CA PRO A 947 55.75 19.38 12.66
C PRO A 947 57.18 19.44 12.12
N GLY A 948 57.82 20.60 12.24
CA GLY A 948 59.14 20.90 11.66
C GLY A 948 59.15 21.54 10.27
N LEU A 949 58.06 21.44 9.48
CA LEU A 949 57.96 22.05 8.15
C LEU A 949 57.01 23.26 8.10
N HIS A 950 56.13 23.42 9.09
CA HIS A 950 55.20 24.56 9.14
C HIS A 950 55.88 25.84 9.70
N PRO A 951 55.79 27.01 9.04
CA PRO A 951 56.54 28.22 9.40
C PRO A 951 56.17 28.85 10.76
N LYS A 952 54.98 28.55 11.29
CA LYS A 952 54.49 29.10 12.59
C LYS A 952 54.41 28.07 13.72
N TYR A 953 54.45 26.78 13.40
CA TYR A 953 54.13 25.70 14.35
C TYR A 953 55.17 24.58 14.31
N SER A 954 56.39 24.91 13.88
CA SER A 954 57.50 23.95 13.73
C SER A 954 57.81 23.16 15.01
N ASP A 955 57.61 23.79 16.16
CA ASP A 955 58.04 23.27 17.48
C ASP A 955 56.93 22.49 18.21
N ASN A 956 55.75 22.31 17.59
CA ASN A 956 54.63 21.60 18.20
C ASN A 956 54.50 20.17 17.64
N GLU A 957 55.00 19.18 18.37
CA GLU A 957 55.01 17.76 17.98
C GLU A 957 53.60 17.14 17.80
N VAL A 958 52.55 17.77 18.35
CA VAL A 958 51.15 17.30 18.28
C VAL A 958 50.34 18.12 17.25
N PHE A 959 51.01 18.97 16.48
CA PHE A 959 50.37 19.81 15.46
C PHE A 959 49.86 18.97 14.30
N PHE A 960 48.57 19.07 14.04
CA PHE A 960 47.92 18.60 12.83
C PHE A 960 47.08 19.77 12.33
N GLY A 961 47.51 20.36 11.22
CA GLY A 961 47.01 21.62 10.67
C GLY A 961 47.93 22.13 9.55
N GLY A 962 47.61 23.27 8.96
CA GLY A 962 48.30 23.74 7.75
C GLY A 962 47.77 23.01 6.52
N VAL A 963 48.64 22.29 5.79
CA VAL A 963 48.28 21.59 4.56
C VAL A 963 48.18 20.08 4.79
N ALA A 964 47.04 19.50 4.45
CA ALA A 964 46.79 18.06 4.53
C ALA A 964 46.07 17.55 3.27
N ALA A 965 46.45 16.35 2.82
CA ALA A 965 45.86 15.67 1.67
C ALA A 965 45.13 14.40 2.11
N PHE A 966 43.91 14.22 1.61
CA PHE A 966 43.04 13.10 1.92
C PHE A 966 42.56 12.45 0.62
N SER A 967 42.57 11.12 0.54
CA SER A 967 41.81 10.43 -0.49
C SER A 967 40.33 10.69 -0.27
N ARG A 968 39.52 10.51 -1.32
CA ARG A 968 38.07 10.59 -1.21
C ARG A 968 37.54 9.67 -0.12
N GLU A 969 38.03 8.44 -0.05
CA GLU A 969 37.62 7.44 0.94
C GLU A 969 38.01 7.87 2.35
N GLN A 970 39.23 8.40 2.54
CA GLN A 970 39.73 8.84 3.84
C GLN A 970 38.90 9.99 4.43
N ILE A 971 38.60 11.03 3.65
CA ILE A 971 37.84 12.18 4.17
C ILE A 971 36.37 11.83 4.44
N MET A 972 35.79 10.94 3.63
CA MET A 972 34.44 10.44 3.85
C MET A 972 34.36 9.55 5.10
N ALA A 973 35.37 8.71 5.32
CA ALA A 973 35.47 7.88 6.53
C ALA A 973 35.61 8.72 7.81
N VAL A 974 36.32 9.86 7.74
CA VAL A 974 36.48 10.79 8.86
C VAL A 974 35.25 11.66 9.12
N ASN A 975 34.29 11.69 8.19
CA ASN A 975 33.11 12.55 8.23
C ASN A 975 33.47 14.05 8.29
N GLY A 976 34.49 14.45 7.52
CA GLY A 976 34.91 15.85 7.36
C GLY A 976 35.37 16.57 8.65
N HIS A 977 35.48 17.89 8.57
CA HIS A 977 35.77 18.77 9.71
C HIS A 977 34.52 19.02 10.56
N GLY A 978 34.69 19.32 11.85
CA GLY A 978 33.61 19.91 12.65
C GLY A 978 33.20 21.29 12.11
N THR A 979 31.90 21.57 12.03
CA THR A 979 31.38 22.89 11.58
C THR A 979 30.91 23.77 12.73
N GLU A 980 31.06 23.31 13.97
CA GLU A 980 30.67 24.03 15.17
C GLU A 980 31.69 25.10 15.61
N PHE A 981 32.85 25.20 14.92
CA PHE A 981 33.90 26.18 15.15
C PHE A 981 33.71 27.45 14.31
N TRP A 982 33.23 28.53 14.95
CA TRP A 982 32.99 29.83 14.32
C TRP A 982 34.07 30.84 14.73
N GLY A 983 34.94 31.23 13.79
CA GLY A 983 36.12 32.06 14.03
C GLY A 983 37.37 31.49 13.37
N TRP A 984 38.55 31.80 13.92
CA TRP A 984 39.83 31.36 13.36
C TRP A 984 40.52 30.29 14.23
N GLY A 985 40.38 29.01 13.86
CA GLY A 985 41.11 27.88 14.46
C GLY A 985 40.22 26.90 15.25
N LYS A 986 40.85 25.78 15.69
CA LYS A 986 40.30 24.60 16.40
C LYS A 986 39.67 23.50 15.54
N GLU A 987 39.32 23.78 14.29
CA GLU A 987 38.81 22.78 13.36
C GLU A 987 39.84 21.71 12.97
N ASP A 988 41.12 22.08 12.85
CA ASP A 988 42.20 21.11 12.55
C ASP A 988 42.51 20.20 13.75
N ASP A 989 42.42 20.73 14.99
CA ASP A 989 42.53 19.95 16.23
C ASP A 989 41.39 18.92 16.32
N ASN A 990 40.16 19.32 15.99
CA ASN A 990 39.00 18.43 15.96
C ASN A 990 39.19 17.31 14.92
N LEU A 991 39.69 17.65 13.73
CA LEU A 991 39.97 16.67 12.68
C LEU A 991 41.04 15.65 13.10
N ARG A 992 42.11 16.09 13.78
CA ARG A 992 43.14 15.21 14.35
C ARG A 992 42.54 14.21 15.32
N ASP A 993 41.69 14.67 16.23
CA ASP A 993 41.11 13.83 17.27
C ASP A 993 40.12 12.81 16.67
N ARG A 994 39.39 13.19 15.61
CA ARG A 994 38.57 12.27 14.80
C ARG A 994 39.39 11.21 14.08
N LEU A 995 40.56 11.57 13.53
CA LEU A 995 41.49 10.62 12.90
C LEU A 995 42.07 9.63 13.91
N ALA A 996 42.42 10.10 15.11
CA ALA A 996 42.93 9.24 16.19
C ALA A 996 41.89 8.19 16.63
N ARG A 997 40.59 8.54 16.66
CA ARG A 997 39.50 7.62 16.97
C ARG A 997 39.34 6.49 15.95
N ILE A 998 39.31 6.83 14.67
CA ILE A 998 39.22 5.83 13.59
C ILE A 998 40.40 4.85 13.68
N ARG A 999 41.61 5.37 13.93
CA ARG A 999 42.80 4.52 14.11
C ARG A 999 42.71 3.58 15.31
N SER A 1000 41.95 3.96 16.34
CA SER A 1000 41.69 3.12 17.51
C SER A 1000 40.54 2.11 17.33
N GLY A 1001 39.92 2.05 16.14
CA GLY A 1001 38.81 1.16 15.84
C GLY A 1001 37.46 1.60 16.44
N MET A 1002 37.37 2.85 16.93
CA MET A 1002 36.10 3.45 17.33
C MET A 1002 35.45 4.11 16.11
N GLU A 1003 34.15 3.90 15.94
CA GLU A 1003 33.34 4.66 14.99
C GLU A 1003 33.24 6.13 15.44
N ASN A 1004 33.25 7.06 14.48
CA ASN A 1004 32.99 8.46 14.77
C ASN A 1004 31.47 8.67 14.87
N ASP A 1005 30.94 8.89 16.08
CA ASP A 1005 29.54 9.25 16.32
C ASP A 1005 29.21 10.68 15.84
N THR A 1006 27.91 10.91 15.56
CA THR A 1006 27.28 12.24 15.39
C THR A 1006 27.12 12.99 16.73
N GLU A 1007 28.23 13.04 17.50
CA GLU A 1007 28.47 13.72 18.80
C GLU A 1007 28.09 12.91 20.06
N VAL A 1008 29.00 12.66 21.03
CA VAL A 1008 29.56 13.63 22.00
C VAL A 1008 31.05 13.33 22.31
N PHE A 1009 31.89 14.37 22.39
CA PHE A 1009 33.13 14.35 23.20
C PHE A 1009 32.86 15.10 24.50
N GLY A 1010 32.86 14.38 25.62
CA GLY A 1010 32.73 14.96 26.95
C GLY A 1010 33.79 14.38 27.86
N GLU A 1011 34.94 15.04 27.92
CA GLU A 1011 35.67 15.24 29.17
C GLU A 1011 36.65 16.40 28.98
N ALA A 1012 36.49 17.41 29.83
CA ALA A 1012 37.22 18.66 29.77
C ALA A 1012 38.74 18.44 29.87
N ALA A 1013 39.49 18.88 28.85
CA ALA A 1013 40.80 19.47 29.12
C ALA A 1013 40.54 20.83 29.78
N THR A 1014 40.51 20.79 31.11
CA THR A 1014 40.41 21.95 31.99
C THR A 1014 41.49 22.98 31.64
N GLY A 1015 41.06 24.14 31.17
CA GLY A 1015 41.90 25.34 31.09
C GLY A 1015 42.09 25.92 29.68
N TYR A 1016 41.03 26.34 29.00
CA TYR A 1016 41.19 27.21 27.83
C TYR A 1016 40.23 28.40 27.92
N VAL A 1017 40.81 29.59 28.10
CA VAL A 1017 40.10 30.87 28.17
C VAL A 1017 39.53 31.17 26.79
N ALA A 1018 38.24 31.50 26.71
CA ALA A 1018 37.60 32.00 25.50
C ALA A 1018 38.42 33.18 24.94
N ASN A 1019 38.98 33.01 23.76
CA ASN A 1019 39.68 34.07 23.04
C ASN A 1019 38.67 34.63 22.04
N GLU A 1020 38.44 35.94 21.99
CA GLU A 1020 37.39 36.59 21.15
C GLU A 1020 37.46 36.22 19.64
N ARG A 1021 38.57 35.60 19.22
CA ARG A 1021 38.86 35.13 17.85
C ARG A 1021 38.25 33.77 17.49
N VAL A 1022 37.88 32.92 18.46
CA VAL A 1022 37.31 31.57 18.22
C VAL A 1022 36.15 31.33 19.16
N MET A 1023 34.97 31.07 18.60
CA MET A 1023 33.76 30.74 19.35
C MET A 1023 33.27 29.33 18.98
N TYR A 1024 32.86 28.57 19.97
CA TYR A 1024 32.44 27.17 19.83
C TYR A 1024 31.14 26.93 20.62
N ASP A 1025 30.31 26.00 20.17
CA ASP A 1025 29.09 25.58 20.87
C ASP A 1025 29.39 24.52 21.94
N PHE A 1026 29.45 24.95 23.21
CA PHE A 1026 29.67 24.07 24.36
C PHE A 1026 28.43 23.32 24.84
N ASP A 1027 27.23 23.76 24.45
CA ASP A 1027 25.97 23.29 25.05
C ASP A 1027 25.29 22.22 24.19
N THR A 1028 25.36 22.33 22.86
CA THR A 1028 24.62 21.43 21.96
C THR A 1028 25.48 20.55 21.08
N GLY A 1029 26.73 20.94 20.80
CA GLY A 1029 27.64 20.24 19.88
C GLY A 1029 27.27 20.35 18.39
N LEU A 1030 26.04 20.80 18.07
CA LEU A 1030 25.35 20.54 16.81
C LEU A 1030 26.10 20.95 15.54
N ASN A 1031 26.50 19.97 14.73
CA ASN A 1031 26.97 20.14 13.35
C ASN A 1031 25.82 20.37 12.34
N THR A 1032 25.09 21.50 12.48
CA THR A 1032 23.86 21.81 11.69
C THR A 1032 24.04 22.88 10.61
N THR A 1033 25.28 23.31 10.36
CA THR A 1033 25.57 24.35 9.36
C THR A 1033 25.29 23.83 7.95
N THR A 1034 24.32 24.42 7.26
CA THR A 1034 24.07 24.15 5.84
C THR A 1034 24.78 25.20 4.99
N PHE A 1035 24.99 24.89 3.71
CA PHE A 1035 25.60 25.82 2.76
C PHE A 1035 24.80 25.84 1.45
N CYS A 1036 24.86 26.96 0.74
CA CYS A 1036 24.42 27.09 -0.63
C CYS A 1036 25.48 27.81 -1.47
N VAL A 1037 25.54 27.49 -2.76
CA VAL A 1037 26.44 28.14 -3.71
C VAL A 1037 25.73 29.31 -4.38
N SER A 1038 26.26 30.51 -4.21
CA SER A 1038 25.65 31.74 -4.75
C SER A 1038 26.25 32.17 -6.08
N GLU A 1039 27.55 31.98 -6.28
CA GLU A 1039 28.27 32.42 -7.47
C GLU A 1039 29.48 31.52 -7.76
N VAL A 1040 29.78 31.29 -9.05
CA VAL A 1040 30.99 30.61 -9.50
C VAL A 1040 31.70 31.49 -10.53
N GLN A 1041 32.97 31.79 -10.29
CA GLN A 1041 33.79 32.65 -11.14
C GLN A 1041 35.13 32.00 -11.45
N GLN A 1042 35.54 31.97 -12.72
CA GLN A 1042 36.92 31.64 -13.06
C GLN A 1042 37.84 32.81 -12.69
N VAL A 1043 38.82 32.57 -11.82
CA VAL A 1043 39.73 33.62 -11.30
C VAL A 1043 41.12 33.56 -11.89
N GLU A 1044 41.55 32.38 -12.34
CA GLU A 1044 42.82 32.17 -13.03
C GLU A 1044 42.71 31.03 -14.06
N ARG A 1045 43.77 30.80 -14.84
CA ARG A 1045 43.77 29.77 -15.90
C ARG A 1045 43.38 28.37 -15.42
N LEU A 1046 43.77 27.98 -14.19
CA LEU A 1046 43.50 26.67 -13.59
C LEU A 1046 42.84 26.79 -12.20
N ALA A 1047 42.15 27.90 -11.94
CA ALA A 1047 41.48 28.13 -10.66
C ALA A 1047 40.09 28.75 -10.81
N ILE A 1048 39.16 28.23 -10.02
CA ILE A 1048 37.81 28.76 -9.87
C ILE A 1048 37.60 29.26 -8.45
N LYS A 1049 36.71 30.24 -8.30
CA LYS A 1049 36.26 30.78 -7.03
C LYS A 1049 34.76 30.59 -6.90
N ILE A 1050 34.34 30.06 -5.77
CA ILE A 1050 32.95 29.74 -5.44
C ILE A 1050 32.56 30.60 -4.24
N LEU A 1051 31.51 31.40 -4.37
CA LEU A 1051 30.91 32.13 -3.26
C LEU A 1051 29.92 31.21 -2.54
N ILE A 1052 30.20 30.94 -1.26
CA ILE A 1052 29.44 30.06 -0.38
C ILE A 1052 28.70 30.89 0.65
N GLU A 1053 27.38 30.76 0.67
CA GLU A 1053 26.50 31.25 1.71
C GLU A 1053 26.26 30.14 2.72
N LEU A 1054 26.67 30.37 3.97
CA LEU A 1054 26.37 29.46 5.07
C LEU A 1054 25.04 29.87 5.69
N GLU A 1055 24.22 28.90 6.09
CA GLU A 1055 23.07 29.12 6.95
C GLU A 1055 23.31 28.49 8.32
N CYS A 1056 23.00 29.28 9.35
CA CYS A 1056 23.22 28.91 10.74
C CYS A 1056 21.95 29.26 11.53
N ASN A 1057 21.51 28.34 12.40
CA ASN A 1057 20.44 28.64 13.35
C ASN A 1057 20.97 29.49 14.50
N SER A 1058 20.89 30.81 14.37
CA SER A 1058 21.37 31.77 15.37
C SER A 1058 20.69 31.67 16.73
N THR A 1059 19.58 30.92 16.87
CA THR A 1059 18.96 30.66 18.19
C THR A 1059 19.61 29.48 18.93
N ALA A 1060 20.15 28.51 18.20
CA ALA A 1060 20.87 27.36 18.77
C ALA A 1060 22.37 27.64 18.90
N THR A 1061 22.95 28.31 17.89
CA THR A 1061 24.37 28.65 17.83
C THR A 1061 24.54 30.18 17.75
N PRO A 1062 24.27 30.92 18.84
CA PRO A 1062 24.31 32.40 18.84
C PRO A 1062 25.69 32.96 18.44
N TRP A 1063 26.74 32.14 18.55
CA TRP A 1063 28.12 32.47 18.22
C TRP A 1063 28.44 32.58 16.73
N CYS A 1064 27.56 32.13 15.82
CA CYS A 1064 27.84 32.22 14.38
C CYS A 1064 27.71 33.66 13.83
N VAL A 1065 27.07 34.57 14.56
CA VAL A 1065 26.93 35.99 14.18
C VAL A 1065 28.13 36.80 14.68
N LEU A 1066 28.50 37.86 13.95
CA LEU A 1066 29.63 38.76 14.28
C LEU A 1066 29.39 39.53 15.57
#